data_AF-A0A7Y6XDQ6-F1
#
_entry.id   AF-A0A7Y6XDQ6-F1
#
_cell.length_a   1.000
_cell.length_b   1.000
_cell.length_c   1.000
_cell.angle_alpha   90.00
_cell.angle_beta   90.00
_cell.angle_gamma   90.00
#
_symmetry.space_group_name_H-M   'P 1'
#
loop_
_entity.id
_entity.type
_entity.pdbx_description
1 polymer ?
#
loop_
_entity_poly.entity_id
_entity_poly.type
_entity_poly.pdbx_seq_one_letter_code
_entity_poly.pdbx_strand_id
1 'polypeptide(L)'
;MRSVVLSVAVAVLAACGPAPEETSSQEFDAQRSAVSFTVENQIVTRLPSASGATLGYSEYLPPGYLTSTQTYPAIIHLNGMGELGQATTEAQLYDITTRHGALANIRTSATWKTYFGTKQVMVFTPQSLDNYSPTELRPFVQFIVANYRVDPTRVYLTGLSMGGWGTWRYANLYGTELAAIAPFATNIGAPGPTITALNDVPVWASSSYGEVAAQQSWLIGYTKNYNVTQMVSVTNSTQTLTYLFDKTTKLWTSQAGAVSTGSAAARLIVIPGSAHTGWSESYSTQSFWDWMLAQQRGGTPPTQYTLTVNSGSGDGQYTSGTQVTITADAPASGYVFDQWTGATVASTTSATTTLTMPAAATTVTATYRVSSPTQYTLTVNSGSGDGQYASGTQVTITADAPASGYVFDQWTGATVASTTSATTTLTMPAAATTVTATYRVSTPGLPITTENQVIGRLTSATGTSYAYAEYLPPGYLTSPTTTYPLVLQLHDSGEAGTTSTEAQLVEVVSRYGPLKLIRDNPTWKTYFGTQQAMVFAPRTSSNWNVTQLNALVDFIVANYRVDPSRIYVTGRVLGGSGAWNYGNSHGNRIAALAPVGANLGAPGPAITQLLNVPVWMVDSWQTADAWTAQHSWLRGLTKAYGWDQYLTFAAPAATLTYVFNATNDTWSTQAGAYAAGTSPLRFTVHPQGTDFSTPTYENVAFWDWMFAQQRP
;
A
#
# COMPACT_ATOMS: atom_id res chain seq x y z
N MET A 1 54.65 -10.37 20.46
CA MET A 1 54.44 -11.46 21.44
C MET A 1 53.02 -11.97 21.32
N ARG A 2 52.85 -13.28 21.06
CA ARG A 2 51.66 -14.15 21.18
C ARG A 2 50.44 -13.79 20.31
N SER A 3 50.23 -14.39 19.12
CA SER A 3 49.73 -15.77 18.80
C SER A 3 48.26 -15.96 19.22
N VAL A 4 47.29 -16.38 18.40
CA VAL A 4 47.04 -17.74 17.85
C VAL A 4 45.67 -17.73 17.08
N VAL A 5 45.60 -18.11 15.78
CA VAL A 5 44.91 -19.32 15.18
C VAL A 5 43.42 -19.06 14.79
N LEU A 6 42.79 -19.54 13.69
CA LEU A 6 42.84 -20.81 12.92
C LEU A 6 42.30 -20.62 11.48
N SER A 7 42.87 -21.35 10.52
CA SER A 7 42.38 -21.54 9.13
C SER A 7 41.52 -22.80 9.02
N VAL A 8 40.46 -22.84 8.21
CA VAL A 8 40.02 -24.08 7.49
C VAL A 8 39.28 -23.71 6.20
N ALA A 9 39.70 -24.32 5.09
CA ALA A 9 38.95 -24.49 3.86
C ALA A 9 38.54 -25.97 3.72
N VAL A 10 37.47 -26.26 2.94
CA VAL A 10 37.29 -27.41 2.00
C VAL A 10 35.84 -27.93 1.93
N ALA A 11 35.29 -27.79 0.72
CA ALA A 11 34.46 -28.66 -0.14
C ALA A 11 33.20 -29.44 0.33
N VAL A 12 32.11 -29.15 -0.42
CA VAL A 12 31.19 -30.01 -1.21
C VAL A 12 30.62 -31.31 -0.60
N LEU A 13 29.28 -31.37 -0.58
CA LEU A 13 28.49 -32.59 -0.81
C LEU A 13 27.24 -32.26 -1.64
N ALA A 14 27.02 -33.05 -2.70
CA ALA A 14 25.97 -32.92 -3.70
C ALA A 14 24.68 -33.65 -3.30
N ALA A 15 23.54 -33.19 -3.83
CA ALA A 15 22.33 -34.00 -4.00
C ALA A 15 21.62 -33.65 -5.32
N CYS A 16 21.10 -34.68 -5.99
CA CYS A 16 20.51 -34.76 -7.34
C CYS A 16 19.44 -33.70 -7.69
N GLY A 17 19.32 -33.40 -9.00
CA GLY A 17 18.36 -32.47 -9.63
C GLY A 17 16.88 -32.93 -9.63
N PRO A 18 15.96 -32.18 -10.30
CA PRO A 18 15.97 -32.08 -11.78
C PRO A 18 15.67 -30.68 -12.38
N ALA A 19 16.11 -30.50 -13.65
CA ALA A 19 15.69 -29.56 -14.70
C ALA A 19 15.67 -28.03 -14.44
N PRO A 20 16.15 -27.18 -15.38
CA PRO A 20 15.95 -25.74 -15.28
C PRO A 20 14.51 -25.39 -15.64
N GLU A 21 13.76 -24.91 -14.66
CA GLU A 21 12.48 -24.23 -14.87
C GLU A 21 12.70 -22.99 -15.76
N GLU A 22 11.85 -22.88 -16.78
CA GLU A 22 11.70 -21.69 -17.61
C GLU A 22 11.44 -20.48 -16.71
N THR A 23 12.40 -19.55 -16.69
CA THR A 23 12.22 -18.27 -16.01
C THR A 23 11.16 -17.47 -16.74
N SER A 24 10.14 -17.18 -15.95
CA SER A 24 8.84 -16.59 -16.22
C SER A 24 8.84 -15.28 -17.02
N SER A 25 7.75 -15.16 -17.77
CA SER A 25 7.19 -14.03 -18.51
C SER A 25 6.89 -12.75 -17.70
N GLN A 26 7.56 -12.53 -16.57
CA GLN A 26 7.43 -11.30 -15.75
C GLN A 26 8.45 -10.20 -16.08
N GLU A 27 9.41 -10.43 -17.00
CA GLU A 27 10.37 -9.40 -17.41
C GLU A 27 9.96 -8.59 -18.66
N PHE A 28 8.94 -9.01 -19.41
CA PHE A 28 8.61 -8.39 -20.70
C PHE A 28 7.66 -7.17 -20.61
N ASP A 29 6.86 -7.03 -19.55
CA ASP A 29 5.89 -5.93 -19.40
C ASP A 29 6.47 -4.62 -18.84
N ALA A 30 7.76 -4.59 -18.44
CA ALA A 30 8.41 -3.39 -17.91
C ALA A 30 8.97 -2.43 -18.99
N GLN A 31 8.98 -2.79 -20.27
CA GLN A 31 9.92 -2.17 -21.22
C GLN A 31 9.40 -1.11 -22.20
N ARG A 32 8.10 -0.87 -22.35
CA ARG A 32 7.63 0.28 -23.15
C ARG A 32 7.92 1.66 -22.52
N SER A 33 8.52 1.68 -21.32
CA SER A 33 8.95 2.89 -20.61
C SER A 33 10.48 3.01 -20.45
N ALA A 34 11.28 2.09 -21.00
CA ALA A 34 12.71 2.00 -20.67
C ALA A 34 13.61 2.94 -21.50
N VAL A 35 13.23 3.29 -22.74
CA VAL A 35 14.08 4.09 -23.63
C VAL A 35 13.57 5.51 -23.75
N SER A 36 14.28 6.46 -23.14
CA SER A 36 14.04 7.89 -23.34
C SER A 36 14.79 8.40 -24.58
N PHE A 37 14.06 9.11 -25.45
CA PHE A 37 14.61 9.77 -26.63
C PHE A 37 14.78 11.26 -26.32
N THR A 38 16.00 11.68 -26.06
CA THR A 38 16.34 13.08 -25.77
C THR A 38 17.17 13.72 -26.88
N VAL A 39 17.65 12.92 -27.84
CA VAL A 39 18.54 13.34 -28.91
C VAL A 39 18.11 12.68 -30.21
N GLU A 40 18.18 13.44 -31.30
CA GLU A 40 18.06 12.97 -32.68
C GLU A 40 19.21 13.54 -33.52
N ASN A 41 19.37 13.05 -34.74
CA ASN A 41 20.44 13.45 -35.65
C ASN A 41 21.85 13.32 -35.05
N GLN A 42 22.03 12.38 -34.13
CA GLN A 42 23.31 12.00 -33.52
C GLN A 42 23.28 10.50 -33.27
N ILE A 43 24.47 9.90 -33.16
CA ILE A 43 24.58 8.50 -32.76
C ILE A 43 24.50 8.45 -31.24
N VAL A 44 23.60 7.64 -30.72
CA VAL A 44 23.46 7.38 -29.28
C VAL A 44 23.77 5.90 -29.05
N THR A 45 24.44 5.59 -27.95
CA THR A 45 24.83 4.21 -27.62
C THR A 45 24.19 3.84 -26.30
N ARG A 46 23.69 2.61 -26.20
CA ARG A 46 22.98 2.13 -25.02
C ARG A 46 23.48 0.74 -24.65
N LEU A 47 23.95 0.61 -23.41
CA LEU A 47 24.21 -0.70 -22.81
C LEU A 47 22.88 -1.42 -22.53
N PRO A 48 22.85 -2.77 -22.49
CA PRO A 48 21.64 -3.54 -22.16
C PRO A 48 20.95 -3.05 -20.89
N SER A 49 21.74 -2.76 -19.85
CA SER A 49 21.26 -2.27 -18.55
C SER A 49 20.62 -0.88 -18.62
N ALA A 50 20.93 -0.08 -19.64
CA ALA A 50 20.41 1.28 -19.79
C ALA A 50 19.12 1.35 -20.63
N SER A 51 18.87 0.36 -21.50
CA SER A 51 17.72 0.37 -22.42
C SER A 51 16.74 -0.79 -22.23
N GLY A 52 17.12 -1.83 -21.48
CA GLY A 52 16.37 -3.08 -21.38
C GLY A 52 16.52 -4.02 -22.59
N ALA A 53 17.29 -3.62 -23.61
CA ALA A 53 17.50 -4.46 -24.79
C ALA A 53 18.36 -5.69 -24.45
N THR A 54 18.16 -6.80 -25.16
CA THR A 54 18.96 -8.03 -24.97
C THR A 54 20.43 -7.84 -25.37
N LEU A 55 20.72 -6.89 -26.25
CA LEU A 55 22.06 -6.56 -26.75
C LEU A 55 22.34 -5.08 -26.57
N GLY A 56 23.60 -4.74 -26.28
CA GLY A 56 24.07 -3.36 -26.33
C GLY A 56 24.13 -2.91 -27.78
N TYR A 57 23.66 -1.70 -28.07
CA TYR A 57 23.59 -1.20 -29.44
C TYR A 57 23.88 0.29 -29.54
N SER A 58 24.27 0.71 -30.75
CA SER A 58 24.19 2.12 -31.14
C SER A 58 23.03 2.34 -32.09
N GLU A 59 22.43 3.52 -31.98
CA GLU A 59 21.30 3.98 -32.78
C GLU A 59 21.59 5.32 -33.43
N TYR A 60 20.95 5.57 -34.56
CA TYR A 60 20.80 6.90 -35.16
C TYR A 60 19.32 7.13 -35.47
N LEU A 61 18.77 8.22 -34.94
CA LEU A 61 17.42 8.68 -35.22
C LEU A 61 17.48 9.87 -36.21
N PRO A 62 16.65 9.89 -37.26
CA PRO A 62 16.71 10.96 -38.26
C PRO A 62 16.25 12.32 -37.68
N PRO A 63 16.66 13.45 -38.28
CA PRO A 63 16.17 14.77 -37.88
C PRO A 63 14.64 14.85 -37.99
N GLY A 64 14.00 15.48 -37.00
CA GLY A 64 12.55 15.62 -36.89
C GLY A 64 11.85 14.42 -36.23
N TYR A 65 12.57 13.36 -35.88
CA TYR A 65 12.03 12.19 -35.17
C TYR A 65 11.29 12.61 -33.90
N LEU A 66 11.89 13.38 -32.99
CA LEU A 66 11.33 13.76 -31.69
C LEU A 66 10.03 14.56 -31.81
N THR A 67 9.86 15.30 -32.90
CA THR A 67 8.70 16.19 -33.13
C THR A 67 7.61 15.55 -33.99
N SER A 68 7.86 14.38 -34.58
CA SER A 68 6.99 13.75 -35.57
C SER A 68 6.41 12.43 -35.06
N THR A 69 5.18 12.13 -35.48
CA THR A 69 4.49 10.86 -35.22
C THR A 69 4.66 9.84 -36.35
N GLN A 70 5.36 10.20 -37.43
CA GLN A 70 5.59 9.33 -38.59
C GLN A 70 6.38 8.07 -38.21
N THR A 71 6.11 6.96 -38.92
CA THR A 71 6.93 5.75 -38.88
C THR A 71 8.05 5.79 -39.93
N TYR A 72 9.21 5.26 -39.57
CA TYR A 72 10.44 5.33 -40.36
C TYR A 72 10.94 3.93 -40.74
N PRO A 73 11.58 3.76 -41.91
CA PRO A 73 12.35 2.55 -42.17
C PRO A 73 13.42 2.34 -41.09
N ALA A 74 13.79 1.08 -40.87
CA ALA A 74 14.84 0.70 -39.93
C ALA A 74 15.89 -0.18 -40.61
N ILE A 75 17.16 0.21 -40.51
CA ILE A 75 18.31 -0.62 -40.90
C ILE A 75 18.89 -1.23 -39.64
N ILE A 76 19.00 -2.56 -39.62
CA ILE A 76 19.73 -3.31 -38.61
C ILE A 76 21.02 -3.81 -39.26
N HIS A 77 22.16 -3.37 -38.74
CA HIS A 77 23.48 -3.70 -39.24
C HIS A 77 24.22 -4.60 -38.24
N LEU A 78 24.81 -5.70 -38.72
CA LEU A 78 25.52 -6.69 -37.92
C LEU A 78 27.03 -6.64 -38.24
N ASN A 79 27.86 -6.41 -37.24
CA ASN A 79 29.31 -6.34 -37.39
C ASN A 79 29.97 -7.72 -37.59
N GLY A 80 31.29 -7.73 -37.79
CA GLY A 80 32.07 -8.94 -37.97
C GLY A 80 32.49 -9.59 -36.65
N MET A 81 33.25 -10.69 -36.78
CA MET A 81 33.74 -11.46 -35.63
C MET A 81 34.66 -10.64 -34.71
N GLY A 82 35.36 -9.63 -35.23
CA GLY A 82 36.26 -8.76 -34.46
C GLY A 82 35.55 -7.75 -33.56
N GLU A 83 34.23 -7.62 -33.68
CA GLU A 83 33.39 -6.71 -32.89
C GLU A 83 32.54 -7.44 -31.85
N LEU A 84 32.58 -8.77 -31.82
CA LEU A 84 31.85 -9.57 -30.84
C LEU A 84 32.35 -9.32 -29.42
N GLY A 85 31.51 -9.68 -28.45
CA GLY A 85 31.82 -9.63 -27.04
C GLY A 85 30.92 -8.64 -26.31
N GLN A 86 31.37 -8.23 -25.12
CA GLN A 86 30.56 -7.41 -24.22
C GLN A 86 31.31 -6.13 -23.86
N ALA A 87 30.93 -5.02 -24.49
CA ALA A 87 31.39 -3.70 -24.06
C ALA A 87 30.88 -3.40 -22.65
N THR A 88 31.75 -2.83 -21.82
CA THR A 88 31.43 -2.48 -20.42
C THR A 88 31.07 -1.01 -20.24
N THR A 89 31.31 -0.19 -21.27
CA THR A 89 30.99 1.24 -21.31
C THR A 89 30.35 1.61 -22.64
N GLU A 90 29.53 2.66 -22.64
CA GLU A 90 28.91 3.17 -23.88
C GLU A 90 29.96 3.70 -24.86
N ALA A 91 31.07 4.29 -24.38
CA ALA A 91 32.17 4.73 -25.24
C ALA A 91 32.83 3.55 -25.98
N GLN A 92 33.11 2.47 -25.26
CA GLN A 92 33.66 1.26 -25.87
C GLN A 92 32.67 0.63 -26.86
N LEU A 93 31.40 0.58 -26.49
CA LEU A 93 30.34 0.07 -27.35
C LEU A 93 30.16 0.93 -28.61
N TYR A 94 30.25 2.26 -28.49
CA TYR A 94 30.21 3.20 -29.60
C TYR A 94 31.34 2.90 -30.58
N ASP A 95 32.58 2.77 -30.10
CA ASP A 95 33.73 2.47 -30.94
C ASP A 95 33.63 1.14 -31.68
N ILE A 96 32.93 0.15 -31.11
CA ILE A 96 32.72 -1.17 -31.71
C ILE A 96 31.58 -1.14 -32.72
N THR A 97 30.42 -0.63 -32.33
CA THR A 97 29.19 -0.64 -33.14
C THR A 97 29.23 0.35 -34.31
N THR A 98 30.15 1.31 -34.30
CA THR A 98 30.31 2.31 -35.38
C THR A 98 31.53 2.07 -36.27
N ARG A 99 32.16 0.90 -36.21
CA ARG A 99 33.32 0.57 -37.09
C ARG A 99 32.95 0.40 -38.56
N HIS A 100 31.77 -0.15 -38.82
CA HIS A 100 31.33 -0.49 -40.17
C HIS A 100 29.87 -0.08 -40.44
N GLY A 101 29.43 -0.26 -41.68
CA GLY A 101 28.04 -0.03 -42.09
C GLY A 101 27.60 1.43 -42.05
N ALA A 102 26.28 1.63 -41.91
CA ALA A 102 25.66 2.95 -41.96
C ALA A 102 26.12 3.86 -40.80
N LEU A 103 26.30 3.32 -39.58
CA LEU A 103 26.77 4.13 -38.45
C LEU A 103 28.23 4.60 -38.63
N ALA A 104 29.09 3.80 -39.25
CA ALA A 104 30.45 4.26 -39.60
C ALA A 104 30.42 5.44 -40.58
N ASN A 105 29.56 5.35 -41.60
CA ASN A 105 29.36 6.44 -42.56
C ASN A 105 28.84 7.71 -41.88
N ILE A 106 27.81 7.58 -41.02
CA ILE A 106 27.23 8.70 -40.26
C ILE A 106 28.27 9.33 -39.32
N ARG A 107 29.10 8.50 -38.66
CA ARG A 107 30.15 8.95 -37.74
C ARG A 107 31.25 9.72 -38.44
N THR A 108 31.69 9.24 -39.60
CA THR A 108 32.95 9.69 -40.23
C THR A 108 32.77 10.74 -41.34
N SER A 109 31.54 10.97 -41.81
CA SER A 109 31.28 11.88 -42.93
C SER A 109 29.99 12.67 -42.76
N ALA A 110 30.12 14.00 -42.81
CA ALA A 110 28.97 14.91 -42.81
C ALA A 110 28.05 14.67 -44.01
N THR A 111 28.60 14.36 -45.19
CA THR A 111 27.82 14.02 -46.39
C THR A 111 26.95 12.79 -46.16
N TRP A 112 27.50 11.76 -45.52
CA TRP A 112 26.74 10.55 -45.20
C TRP A 112 25.71 10.78 -44.10
N LYS A 113 26.04 11.56 -43.07
CA LYS A 113 25.08 11.98 -42.04
C LYS A 113 23.89 12.72 -42.65
N THR A 114 24.14 13.67 -43.55
CA THR A 114 23.09 14.37 -44.30
C THR A 114 22.29 13.38 -45.17
N TYR A 115 22.96 12.47 -45.87
CA TYR A 115 22.29 11.46 -46.69
C TYR A 115 21.28 10.64 -45.89
N PHE A 116 21.69 10.00 -44.79
CA PHE A 116 20.78 9.19 -43.95
C PHE A 116 19.69 10.04 -43.27
N GLY A 117 20.03 11.27 -42.87
CA GLY A 117 19.04 12.21 -42.34
C GLY A 117 17.96 12.58 -43.35
N THR A 118 18.34 12.87 -44.60
CA THR A 118 17.40 13.17 -45.70
C THR A 118 16.57 11.94 -46.10
N LYS A 119 17.15 10.74 -46.02
CA LYS A 119 16.42 9.49 -46.25
C LYS A 119 15.41 9.15 -45.15
N GLN A 120 15.44 9.88 -44.02
CA GLN A 120 14.53 9.70 -42.90
C GLN A 120 14.49 8.23 -42.47
N VAL A 121 15.65 7.66 -42.18
CA VAL A 121 15.81 6.24 -41.79
C VAL A 121 16.47 6.14 -40.43
N MET A 122 16.01 5.19 -39.63
CA MET A 122 16.65 4.80 -38.38
C MET A 122 17.71 3.73 -38.63
N VAL A 123 18.82 3.79 -37.90
CA VAL A 123 19.90 2.81 -38.02
C VAL A 123 20.24 2.25 -36.65
N PHE A 124 20.38 0.93 -36.56
CA PHE A 124 20.72 0.20 -35.35
C PHE A 124 21.89 -0.75 -35.62
N THR A 125 22.85 -0.83 -34.70
CA THR A 125 23.94 -1.82 -34.76
C THR A 125 24.14 -2.43 -33.37
N PRO A 126 23.68 -3.68 -33.15
CA PRO A 126 23.93 -4.39 -31.90
C PRO A 126 25.32 -5.03 -31.87
N GLN A 127 25.90 -5.11 -30.67
CA GLN A 127 27.04 -5.97 -30.38
C GLN A 127 26.54 -7.34 -29.94
N SER A 128 26.85 -8.38 -30.71
CA SER A 128 26.54 -9.77 -30.33
C SER A 128 27.58 -10.33 -29.36
N LEU A 129 27.11 -11.15 -28.42
CA LEU A 129 27.96 -11.85 -27.46
C LEU A 129 28.59 -13.11 -28.05
N ASP A 130 27.99 -13.66 -29.11
CA ASP A 130 28.39 -14.94 -29.71
C ASP A 130 28.53 -14.83 -31.24
N ASN A 131 27.43 -14.92 -32.00
CA ASN A 131 27.53 -15.03 -33.47
C ASN A 131 26.27 -14.58 -34.22
N TYR A 132 25.48 -13.67 -33.63
CA TYR A 132 24.19 -13.23 -34.19
C TYR A 132 23.26 -14.41 -34.48
N SER A 133 23.13 -15.32 -33.52
CA SER A 133 22.21 -16.45 -33.64
C SER A 133 20.76 -15.93 -33.77
N PRO A 134 19.85 -16.62 -34.49
CA PRO A 134 18.47 -16.15 -34.59
C PRO A 134 17.76 -16.01 -33.23
N THR A 135 18.12 -16.85 -32.26
CA THR A 135 17.64 -16.78 -30.86
C THR A 135 18.11 -15.54 -30.11
N GLU A 136 19.30 -15.03 -30.44
CA GLU A 136 19.87 -13.81 -29.86
C GLU A 136 19.34 -12.56 -30.58
N LEU A 137 19.27 -12.62 -31.91
CA LEU A 137 18.99 -11.45 -32.76
C LEU A 137 17.49 -11.13 -32.86
N ARG A 138 16.59 -12.12 -32.88
CA ARG A 138 15.14 -11.88 -33.00
C ARG A 138 14.55 -11.09 -31.83
N PRO A 139 14.87 -11.38 -30.57
CA PRO A 139 14.44 -10.54 -29.45
C PRO A 139 14.90 -9.08 -29.62
N PHE A 140 16.11 -8.85 -30.12
CA PHE A 140 16.60 -7.50 -30.39
C PHE A 140 15.82 -6.81 -31.51
N VAL A 141 15.55 -7.48 -32.64
CA VAL A 141 14.74 -6.92 -33.73
C VAL A 141 13.32 -6.58 -33.26
N GLN A 142 12.69 -7.49 -32.50
CA GLN A 142 11.37 -7.27 -31.91
C GLN A 142 11.37 -6.09 -30.92
N PHE A 143 12.42 -5.97 -30.10
CA PHE A 143 12.61 -4.82 -29.22
C PHE A 143 12.67 -3.51 -30.02
N ILE A 144 13.40 -3.45 -31.13
CA ILE A 144 13.45 -2.25 -31.98
C ILE A 144 12.08 -1.93 -32.57
N VAL A 145 11.36 -2.91 -33.13
CA VAL A 145 10.03 -2.70 -33.71
C VAL A 145 9.00 -2.27 -32.65
N ALA A 146 9.11 -2.78 -31.42
CA ALA A 146 8.17 -2.49 -30.35
C ALA A 146 8.40 -1.12 -29.68
N ASN A 147 9.64 -0.63 -29.64
CA ASN A 147 10.02 0.56 -28.87
C ASN A 147 10.36 1.80 -29.72
N TYR A 148 10.51 1.63 -31.04
CA TYR A 148 10.76 2.73 -31.98
C TYR A 148 9.60 2.87 -32.97
N ARG A 149 9.43 4.06 -33.57
CA ARG A 149 8.44 4.29 -34.64
C ARG A 149 8.89 3.67 -35.96
N VAL A 150 8.98 2.35 -36.01
CA VAL A 150 9.40 1.58 -37.19
C VAL A 150 8.21 1.39 -38.14
N ASP A 151 8.45 1.57 -39.43
CA ASP A 151 7.56 1.08 -40.48
C ASP A 151 7.77 -0.44 -40.64
N PRO A 152 6.81 -1.29 -40.22
CA PRO A 152 6.99 -2.74 -40.23
C PRO A 152 7.06 -3.34 -41.64
N THR A 153 6.80 -2.55 -42.68
CA THR A 153 6.97 -2.97 -44.08
C THR A 153 8.35 -2.65 -44.64
N ARG A 154 9.20 -1.94 -43.87
CA ARG A 154 10.52 -1.42 -44.25
C ARG A 154 11.58 -1.65 -43.17
N VAL A 155 11.71 -2.90 -42.73
CA VAL A 155 12.81 -3.37 -41.87
C VAL A 155 13.87 -4.04 -42.74
N TYR A 156 15.11 -3.58 -42.66
CA TYR A 156 16.22 -4.07 -43.47
C TYR A 156 17.30 -4.69 -42.60
N LEU A 157 17.88 -5.80 -43.03
CA LEU A 157 18.96 -6.48 -42.32
C LEU A 157 20.20 -6.59 -43.19
N THR A 158 21.35 -6.18 -42.67
CA THR A 158 22.63 -6.30 -43.35
C THR A 158 23.74 -6.62 -42.38
N GLY A 159 24.82 -7.22 -42.86
CA GLY A 159 26.00 -7.43 -42.04
C GLY A 159 27.18 -7.96 -42.82
N LEU A 160 28.34 -7.93 -42.18
CA LEU A 160 29.62 -8.34 -42.77
C LEU A 160 30.21 -9.55 -42.06
N SER A 161 30.88 -10.44 -42.79
CA SER A 161 31.57 -11.60 -42.22
C SER A 161 30.64 -12.43 -41.32
N MET A 162 30.94 -12.55 -40.03
CA MET A 162 30.04 -13.15 -39.02
C MET A 162 28.63 -12.55 -39.05
N GLY A 163 28.49 -11.22 -39.16
CA GLY A 163 27.20 -10.54 -39.30
C GLY A 163 26.53 -10.80 -40.66
N GLY A 164 27.31 -11.07 -41.71
CA GLY A 164 26.78 -11.52 -43.00
C GLY A 164 26.18 -12.92 -42.89
N TRP A 165 26.82 -13.82 -42.13
CA TRP A 165 26.27 -15.12 -41.78
C TRP A 165 25.03 -15.01 -40.89
N GLY A 166 25.07 -14.15 -39.87
CA GLY A 166 23.91 -13.82 -39.02
C GLY A 166 22.71 -13.32 -39.83
N THR A 167 22.95 -12.46 -40.82
CA THR A 167 21.91 -11.96 -41.74
C THR A 167 21.24 -13.11 -42.48
N TRP A 168 22.00 -14.04 -43.04
CA TRP A 168 21.45 -15.23 -43.69
C TRP A 168 20.67 -16.13 -42.73
N ARG A 169 21.21 -16.39 -41.54
CA ARG A 169 20.55 -17.26 -40.53
C ARG A 169 19.25 -16.67 -40.03
N TYR A 170 19.21 -15.37 -39.76
CA TYR A 170 18.01 -14.67 -39.36
C TYR A 170 16.95 -14.77 -40.45
N ALA A 171 17.32 -14.39 -41.68
CA ALA A 171 16.38 -14.36 -42.78
C ALA A 171 15.89 -15.74 -43.18
N ASN A 172 16.68 -16.79 -42.92
CA ASN A 172 16.26 -18.17 -43.13
C ASN A 172 15.03 -18.57 -42.30
N LEU A 173 14.90 -18.03 -41.09
CA LEU A 173 13.77 -18.32 -40.19
C LEU A 173 12.70 -17.22 -40.22
N TYR A 174 13.11 -15.97 -40.38
CA TYR A 174 12.30 -14.78 -40.13
C TYR A 174 12.35 -13.77 -41.30
N GLY A 175 12.70 -14.21 -42.50
CA GLY A 175 12.77 -13.34 -43.68
C GLY A 175 11.47 -12.61 -44.01
N THR A 176 10.32 -13.15 -43.60
CA THR A 176 9.01 -12.49 -43.75
C THR A 176 8.86 -11.21 -42.94
N GLU A 177 9.73 -10.99 -41.95
CA GLU A 177 9.82 -9.76 -41.17
C GLU A 177 10.63 -8.65 -41.89
N LEU A 178 11.31 -8.99 -42.99
CA LEU A 178 12.27 -8.12 -43.66
C LEU A 178 11.78 -7.65 -45.03
N ALA A 179 12.05 -6.39 -45.33
CA ALA A 179 11.80 -5.77 -46.62
C ALA A 179 12.93 -6.04 -47.62
N ALA A 180 14.16 -6.24 -47.14
CA ALA A 180 15.32 -6.68 -47.93
C ALA A 180 16.45 -7.16 -47.01
N ILE A 181 17.36 -7.96 -47.56
CA ILE A 181 18.60 -8.35 -46.89
C ILE A 181 19.85 -8.04 -47.72
N ALA A 182 20.94 -7.72 -47.03
CA ALA A 182 22.25 -7.55 -47.65
C ALA A 182 23.39 -8.20 -46.85
N PRO A 183 23.64 -9.50 -47.07
CA PRO A 183 24.72 -10.24 -46.40
C PRO A 183 26.04 -10.13 -47.17
N PHE A 184 27.13 -9.74 -46.49
CA PHE A 184 28.43 -9.51 -47.10
C PHE A 184 29.54 -10.39 -46.56
N ALA A 185 30.41 -10.87 -47.46
CA ALA A 185 31.61 -11.65 -47.19
C ALA A 185 31.44 -12.78 -46.15
N THR A 186 30.31 -13.49 -46.18
CA THR A 186 30.16 -14.70 -45.36
C THR A 186 31.08 -15.78 -45.91
N ASN A 187 31.77 -16.51 -45.03
CA ASN A 187 32.56 -17.70 -45.38
C ASN A 187 31.89 -19.00 -44.89
N ILE A 188 30.71 -18.91 -44.26
CA ILE A 188 29.92 -20.05 -43.82
C ILE A 188 28.66 -20.14 -44.69
N GLY A 189 28.65 -21.13 -45.58
CA GLY A 189 27.47 -21.48 -46.38
C GLY A 189 26.51 -22.38 -45.59
N ALA A 190 25.27 -22.49 -46.05
CA ALA A 190 24.36 -23.55 -45.60
C ALA A 190 23.50 -24.05 -46.78
N PRO A 191 23.86 -25.17 -47.41
CA PRO A 191 22.97 -25.85 -48.33
C PRO A 191 22.17 -26.90 -47.57
N GLY A 192 20.84 -26.76 -47.54
CA GLY A 192 19.97 -27.80 -47.00
C GLY A 192 18.56 -27.73 -47.62
N PRO A 193 17.63 -26.93 -47.07
CA PRO A 193 16.26 -26.81 -47.57
C PRO A 193 15.99 -25.53 -48.39
N THR A 194 14.77 -25.42 -48.92
CA THR A 194 14.21 -24.16 -49.45
C THR A 194 14.11 -23.12 -48.34
N ILE A 195 14.52 -21.88 -48.60
CA ILE A 195 14.44 -20.79 -47.62
C ILE A 195 13.10 -20.07 -47.77
N THR A 196 12.00 -20.72 -47.38
CA THR A 196 10.64 -20.24 -47.64
C THR A 196 10.38 -18.84 -47.08
N ALA A 197 11.01 -18.51 -45.94
CA ALA A 197 10.86 -17.20 -45.31
C ALA A 197 11.45 -16.04 -46.16
N LEU A 198 12.34 -16.34 -47.11
CA LEU A 198 12.89 -15.37 -48.06
C LEU A 198 12.13 -15.28 -49.38
N ASN A 199 10.98 -15.94 -49.52
CA ASN A 199 10.20 -15.85 -50.76
C ASN A 199 9.83 -14.39 -51.05
N ASP A 200 10.24 -13.89 -52.21
CA ASP A 200 10.09 -12.50 -52.65
C ASP A 200 10.72 -11.42 -51.76
N VAL A 201 11.61 -11.80 -50.84
CA VAL A 201 12.48 -10.85 -50.12
C VAL A 201 13.69 -10.54 -51.01
N PRO A 202 13.92 -9.28 -51.40
CA PRO A 202 15.07 -8.89 -52.21
C PRO A 202 16.40 -9.13 -51.50
N VAL A 203 17.37 -9.69 -52.22
CA VAL A 203 18.70 -9.99 -51.70
C VAL A 203 19.78 -9.22 -52.46
N TRP A 204 20.68 -8.57 -51.73
CA TRP A 204 21.93 -8.02 -52.26
C TRP A 204 23.13 -8.58 -51.50
N ALA A 205 23.72 -9.63 -52.04
CA ALA A 205 24.93 -10.23 -51.49
C ALA A 205 26.18 -9.68 -52.17
N SER A 206 27.31 -9.67 -51.45
CA SER A 206 28.63 -9.44 -52.04
C SER A 206 29.71 -10.28 -51.37
N SER A 207 30.73 -10.68 -52.12
CA SER A 207 31.93 -11.36 -51.62
C SER A 207 33.09 -11.22 -52.60
N SER A 208 34.31 -11.39 -52.12
CA SER A 208 35.45 -11.59 -53.01
C SER A 208 35.36 -12.98 -53.65
N TYR A 209 35.96 -13.16 -54.83
CA TYR A 209 35.94 -14.42 -55.56
C TYR A 209 36.40 -15.60 -54.69
N GLY A 210 37.45 -15.42 -53.89
CA GLY A 210 37.97 -16.45 -52.98
C GLY A 210 37.00 -16.89 -51.86
N GLU A 211 35.92 -16.14 -51.60
CA GLU A 211 34.97 -16.38 -50.50
C GLU A 211 33.55 -16.68 -51.00
N VAL A 212 33.33 -16.64 -52.32
CA VAL A 212 32.00 -16.65 -52.94
C VAL A 212 31.21 -17.95 -52.72
N ALA A 213 31.89 -19.06 -52.44
CA ALA A 213 31.29 -20.39 -52.26
C ALA A 213 30.20 -20.44 -51.18
N ALA A 214 30.39 -19.71 -50.09
CA ALA A 214 29.41 -19.61 -49.02
C ALA A 214 28.16 -18.83 -49.47
N GLN A 215 28.31 -17.71 -50.17
CA GLN A 215 27.18 -16.97 -50.74
C GLN A 215 26.42 -17.78 -51.78
N GLN A 216 27.14 -18.48 -52.67
CA GLN A 216 26.54 -19.39 -53.65
C GLN A 216 25.66 -20.43 -52.97
N SER A 217 26.14 -20.99 -51.84
CA SER A 217 25.41 -22.01 -51.09
C SER A 217 24.07 -21.49 -50.55
N TRP A 218 24.03 -20.27 -49.99
CA TRP A 218 22.79 -19.65 -49.51
C TRP A 218 21.82 -19.29 -50.64
N LEU A 219 22.36 -18.79 -51.76
CA LEU A 219 21.56 -18.41 -52.92
C LEU A 219 20.87 -19.61 -53.58
N ILE A 220 21.43 -20.82 -53.50
CA ILE A 220 20.73 -22.04 -53.94
C ILE A 220 19.44 -22.25 -53.13
N GLY A 221 19.50 -22.07 -51.81
CA GLY A 221 18.32 -22.16 -50.94
C GLY A 221 17.26 -21.11 -51.28
N TYR A 222 17.70 -19.92 -51.70
CA TYR A 222 16.84 -18.84 -52.16
C TYR A 222 16.16 -19.16 -53.50
N THR A 223 16.91 -19.64 -54.51
CA THR A 223 16.32 -19.93 -55.83
C THR A 223 15.27 -21.05 -55.75
N LYS A 224 15.38 -21.96 -54.77
CA LYS A 224 14.38 -23.02 -54.55
C LYS A 224 12.98 -22.49 -54.27
N ASN A 225 12.84 -21.26 -53.75
CA ASN A 225 11.54 -20.59 -53.59
C ASN A 225 10.80 -20.42 -54.93
N TYR A 226 11.56 -20.36 -56.04
CA TYR A 226 11.05 -20.19 -57.39
C TYR A 226 10.99 -21.53 -58.17
N ASN A 227 11.04 -22.64 -57.44
CA ASN A 227 11.05 -24.02 -57.96
C ASN A 227 12.27 -24.33 -58.86
N VAL A 228 13.42 -23.70 -58.58
CA VAL A 228 14.69 -23.99 -59.27
C VAL A 228 15.83 -24.17 -58.27
N THR A 229 16.63 -25.22 -58.44
CA THR A 229 17.85 -25.43 -57.66
C THR A 229 19.04 -24.99 -58.51
N GLN A 230 19.35 -23.70 -58.51
CA GLN A 230 20.42 -23.12 -59.34
C GLN A 230 21.49 -22.48 -58.48
N MET A 231 22.71 -22.99 -58.61
CA MET A 231 23.90 -22.30 -58.14
C MET A 231 24.33 -21.28 -59.20
N VAL A 232 24.54 -20.03 -58.81
CA VAL A 232 25.10 -19.01 -59.70
C VAL A 232 26.52 -19.41 -60.12
N SER A 233 26.79 -19.48 -61.42
CA SER A 233 28.12 -19.80 -61.94
C SER A 233 28.98 -18.55 -61.98
N VAL A 234 29.91 -18.44 -61.05
CA VAL A 234 30.79 -17.28 -60.88
C VAL A 234 32.14 -17.53 -61.56
N THR A 235 32.65 -16.53 -62.28
CA THR A 235 33.92 -16.60 -63.01
C THR A 235 35.00 -15.83 -62.26
N ASN A 236 36.22 -16.37 -62.22
CA ASN A 236 37.37 -15.63 -61.71
C ASN A 236 37.71 -14.51 -62.71
N SER A 237 37.53 -13.26 -62.30
CA SER A 237 37.60 -12.09 -63.14
C SER A 237 38.51 -11.04 -62.51
N THR A 238 39.20 -10.26 -63.34
CA THR A 238 40.00 -9.10 -62.89
C THR A 238 39.15 -7.85 -62.65
N GLN A 239 37.87 -7.89 -62.99
CA GLN A 239 36.89 -6.83 -62.78
C GLN A 239 35.75 -7.31 -61.89
N THR A 240 35.17 -6.41 -61.09
CA THR A 240 33.95 -6.67 -60.32
C THR A 240 32.82 -7.08 -61.27
N LEU A 241 32.11 -8.15 -60.94
CA LEU A 241 30.96 -8.65 -61.71
C LEU A 241 29.72 -8.70 -60.81
N THR A 242 28.57 -8.29 -61.34
CA THR A 242 27.27 -8.46 -60.70
C THR A 242 26.50 -9.57 -61.39
N TYR A 243 26.02 -10.53 -60.61
CA TYR A 243 25.12 -11.58 -61.03
C TYR A 243 23.70 -11.28 -60.55
N LEU A 244 22.72 -11.38 -61.44
CA LEU A 244 21.32 -11.06 -61.18
C LEU A 244 20.43 -12.26 -61.41
N PHE A 245 19.63 -12.61 -60.42
CA PHE A 245 18.59 -13.62 -60.53
C PHE A 245 17.26 -12.97 -60.83
N ASP A 246 16.71 -13.27 -62.01
CA ASP A 246 15.37 -12.85 -62.40
C ASP A 246 14.38 -13.96 -62.01
N LYS A 247 13.41 -13.62 -61.15
CA LYS A 247 12.43 -14.60 -60.64
C LYS A 247 11.39 -15.06 -61.67
N THR A 248 11.19 -14.28 -62.73
CA THR A 248 10.24 -14.58 -63.81
C THR A 248 10.85 -15.57 -64.79
N THR A 249 12.05 -15.28 -65.28
CA THR A 249 12.80 -16.16 -66.19
C THR A 249 13.46 -17.32 -65.46
N LYS A 250 13.67 -17.18 -64.14
CA LYS A 250 14.35 -18.15 -63.26
C LYS A 250 15.78 -18.43 -63.72
N LEU A 251 16.46 -17.40 -64.22
CA LEU A 251 17.82 -17.47 -64.73
C LEU A 251 18.71 -16.44 -64.04
N TRP A 252 19.98 -16.82 -63.90
CA TRP A 252 21.05 -15.90 -63.54
C TRP A 252 21.62 -15.25 -64.80
N THR A 253 21.77 -13.93 -64.77
CA THR A 253 22.53 -13.15 -65.77
C THR A 253 23.73 -12.49 -65.09
N SER A 254 24.72 -12.05 -65.87
CA SER A 254 25.91 -11.37 -65.32
C SER A 254 26.24 -10.13 -66.13
N GLN A 255 26.80 -9.13 -65.45
CA GLN A 255 27.22 -7.86 -66.06
C GLN A 255 28.42 -7.28 -65.30
N ALA A 256 29.20 -6.45 -65.99
CA ALA A 256 30.37 -5.81 -65.42
C ALA A 256 30.01 -4.71 -64.41
N GLY A 257 30.82 -4.57 -63.36
CA GLY A 257 30.69 -3.57 -62.31
C GLY A 257 29.68 -3.95 -61.22
N ALA A 258 29.61 -3.11 -60.19
CA ALA A 258 28.60 -3.17 -59.13
C ALA A 258 27.30 -2.51 -59.63
N VAL A 259 26.37 -3.30 -60.16
CA VAL A 259 25.14 -2.76 -60.75
C VAL A 259 24.07 -2.65 -59.69
N SER A 260 23.57 -1.44 -59.47
CA SER A 260 22.67 -1.12 -58.36
C SER A 260 21.19 -0.94 -58.71
N THR A 261 20.86 -0.97 -59.98
CA THR A 261 19.51 -0.71 -60.50
C THR A 261 18.85 -2.00 -61.01
N GLY A 262 17.52 -1.97 -61.20
CA GLY A 262 16.75 -3.10 -61.74
C GLY A 262 16.01 -3.94 -60.69
N SER A 263 15.14 -4.83 -61.16
CA SER A 263 14.15 -5.57 -60.36
C SER A 263 14.51 -7.03 -60.09
N ALA A 264 15.80 -7.38 -60.15
CA ALA A 264 16.26 -8.73 -59.85
C ALA A 264 15.92 -9.12 -58.40
N ALA A 265 15.45 -10.35 -58.21
CA ALA A 265 15.04 -10.84 -56.89
C ALA A 265 16.24 -11.09 -55.97
N ALA A 266 17.34 -11.60 -56.55
CA ALA A 266 18.62 -11.69 -55.86
C ALA A 266 19.74 -11.13 -56.72
N ARG A 267 20.73 -10.55 -56.04
CA ARG A 267 21.94 -10.00 -56.63
C ARG A 267 23.15 -10.51 -55.86
N LEU A 268 24.19 -10.90 -56.58
CA LEU A 268 25.49 -11.24 -56.02
C LEU A 268 26.58 -10.43 -56.71
N ILE A 269 27.26 -9.57 -55.97
CA ILE A 269 28.43 -8.82 -56.45
C ILE A 269 29.70 -9.59 -56.07
N VAL A 270 30.53 -9.88 -57.06
CA VAL A 270 31.79 -10.61 -56.89
C VAL A 270 32.96 -9.70 -57.21
N ILE A 271 33.81 -9.49 -56.20
CA ILE A 271 34.99 -8.64 -56.28
C ILE A 271 36.22 -9.51 -56.61
N PRO A 272 37.13 -9.08 -57.49
CA PRO A 272 38.34 -9.83 -57.83
C PRO A 272 39.21 -10.17 -56.60
N GLY A 273 39.81 -11.36 -56.62
CA GLY A 273 40.77 -11.80 -55.61
C GLY A 273 40.15 -12.43 -54.36
N SER A 274 40.89 -12.41 -53.26
CA SER A 274 40.56 -13.14 -52.02
C SER A 274 40.60 -12.26 -50.77
N ALA A 275 40.59 -10.94 -50.92
CA ALA A 275 40.60 -10.03 -49.78
C ALA A 275 39.27 -10.12 -49.02
N HIS A 276 39.33 -10.28 -47.69
CA HIS A 276 38.14 -10.31 -46.84
C HIS A 276 37.62 -8.88 -46.60
N THR A 277 37.12 -8.24 -47.65
CA THR A 277 36.70 -6.83 -47.64
C THR A 277 35.41 -6.59 -48.43
N GLY A 278 34.66 -7.65 -48.75
CA GLY A 278 33.55 -7.61 -49.70
C GLY A 278 32.40 -6.65 -49.36
N TRP A 279 32.35 -6.14 -48.12
CA TRP A 279 31.39 -5.15 -47.64
C TRP A 279 31.78 -3.70 -47.95
N SER A 280 33.08 -3.41 -48.11
CA SER A 280 33.59 -2.02 -48.13
C SER A 280 33.09 -1.26 -49.36
N GLU A 281 33.05 -1.91 -50.52
CA GLU A 281 32.52 -1.34 -51.76
C GLU A 281 31.01 -1.07 -51.66
N SER A 282 30.24 -2.00 -51.10
CA SER A 282 28.79 -1.85 -50.94
C SER A 282 28.43 -0.73 -49.95
N TYR A 283 29.01 -0.71 -48.74
CA TYR A 283 28.67 0.29 -47.73
C TYR A 283 29.11 1.70 -48.10
N SER A 284 30.14 1.86 -48.93
CA SER A 284 30.61 3.16 -49.42
C SER A 284 29.86 3.69 -50.64
N THR A 285 28.83 2.98 -51.12
CA THR A 285 28.09 3.32 -52.34
C THR A 285 26.65 3.74 -52.04
N GLN A 286 26.25 4.96 -52.43
CA GLN A 286 24.89 5.47 -52.19
C GLN A 286 23.82 4.62 -52.88
N SER A 287 24.11 4.12 -54.08
CA SER A 287 23.15 3.35 -54.86
C SER A 287 22.77 2.00 -54.22
N PHE A 288 23.63 1.43 -53.36
CA PHE A 288 23.27 0.29 -52.53
C PHE A 288 22.21 0.68 -51.49
N TRP A 289 22.42 1.80 -50.80
CA TRP A 289 21.47 2.30 -49.80
C TRP A 289 20.16 2.75 -50.45
N ASP A 290 20.21 3.41 -51.61
CA ASP A 290 19.02 3.75 -52.40
C ASP A 290 18.22 2.51 -52.77
N TRP A 291 18.90 1.46 -53.25
CA TRP A 291 18.26 0.18 -53.53
C TRP A 291 17.61 -0.40 -52.29
N MET A 292 18.33 -0.50 -51.17
CA MET A 292 17.82 -1.09 -49.93
C MET A 292 16.57 -0.36 -49.45
N LEU A 293 16.63 0.97 -49.38
CA LEU A 293 15.53 1.82 -48.90
C LEU A 293 14.33 1.90 -49.85
N ALA A 294 14.52 1.56 -51.13
CA ALA A 294 13.43 1.43 -52.08
C ALA A 294 12.62 0.13 -51.92
N GLN A 295 13.15 -0.85 -51.17
CA GLN A 295 12.43 -2.11 -50.98
C GLN A 295 11.33 -1.95 -49.93
N GLN A 296 10.20 -2.58 -50.20
CA GLN A 296 9.08 -2.67 -49.28
C GLN A 296 8.50 -4.07 -49.41
N ARG A 297 8.12 -4.69 -48.29
CA ARG A 297 7.52 -6.03 -48.31
C ARG A 297 6.18 -5.99 -49.08
N GLY A 298 6.14 -6.67 -50.23
CA GLY A 298 4.96 -6.71 -51.12
C GLY A 298 3.98 -7.81 -50.75
N GLY A 299 2.75 -7.43 -50.39
CA GLY A 299 1.61 -8.32 -50.22
C GLY A 299 0.39 -7.49 -49.91
N THR A 300 -0.78 -7.87 -50.44
CA THR A 300 -2.07 -7.35 -49.96
C THR A 300 -2.00 -7.38 -48.44
N PRO A 301 -2.16 -6.24 -47.74
CA PRO A 301 -2.04 -6.21 -46.30
C PRO A 301 -2.95 -7.33 -45.78
N PRO A 302 -2.37 -8.39 -45.18
CA PRO A 302 -3.10 -9.60 -44.86
C PRO A 302 -4.39 -9.22 -44.18
N THR A 303 -5.56 -9.59 -44.74
CA THR A 303 -6.88 -8.98 -44.44
C THR A 303 -6.90 -8.51 -43.02
N GLN A 304 -6.70 -7.20 -42.87
CA GLN A 304 -6.56 -6.63 -41.56
C GLN A 304 -7.95 -6.38 -41.04
N TYR A 305 -8.15 -6.81 -39.82
CA TYR A 305 -9.37 -6.58 -39.10
C TYR A 305 -9.10 -5.42 -38.15
N THR A 306 -10.04 -4.49 -38.08
CA THR A 306 -9.97 -3.41 -37.10
C THR A 306 -10.06 -4.02 -35.71
N LEU A 307 -9.04 -3.78 -34.90
CA LEU A 307 -9.15 -3.90 -33.45
C LEU A 307 -9.46 -2.51 -32.91
N THR A 308 -10.63 -2.35 -32.31
CA THR A 308 -10.98 -1.16 -31.54
C THR A 308 -10.74 -1.48 -30.08
N VAL A 309 -9.79 -0.79 -29.46
CA VAL A 309 -9.54 -0.87 -28.02
C VAL A 309 -10.19 0.35 -27.38
N ASN A 310 -11.30 0.17 -26.68
CA ASN A 310 -11.94 1.26 -25.97
C ASN A 310 -11.25 1.48 -24.61
N SER A 311 -10.93 2.73 -24.32
CA SER A 311 -10.22 3.14 -23.10
C SER A 311 -8.90 2.40 -22.91
N GLY A 312 -8.18 2.16 -24.01
CA GLY A 312 -6.88 1.52 -24.05
C GLY A 312 -6.19 1.72 -25.39
N SER A 313 -4.96 1.26 -25.46
CA SER A 313 -4.06 1.33 -26.61
C SER A 313 -3.79 -0.06 -27.20
N GLY A 314 -3.30 -0.09 -28.43
CA GLY A 314 -3.20 -1.33 -29.23
C GLY A 314 -4.35 -1.49 -30.20
N ASP A 315 -5.11 -0.42 -30.46
CA ASP A 315 -6.02 -0.31 -31.59
C ASP A 315 -5.24 -0.25 -32.91
N GLY A 316 -5.91 -0.64 -33.99
CA GLY A 316 -5.30 -0.61 -35.31
C GLY A 316 -5.82 -1.69 -36.23
N GLN A 317 -5.05 -1.93 -37.28
CA GLN A 317 -5.37 -2.91 -38.32
C GLN A 317 -4.40 -4.08 -38.17
N TYR A 318 -4.93 -5.25 -37.81
CA TYR A 318 -4.13 -6.44 -37.53
C TYR A 318 -4.58 -7.61 -38.37
N THR A 319 -3.64 -8.45 -38.74
CA THR A 319 -3.91 -9.67 -39.50
C THR A 319 -4.46 -10.73 -38.56
N SER A 320 -5.35 -11.60 -39.05
CA SER A 320 -5.81 -12.75 -38.27
C SER A 320 -4.64 -13.60 -37.77
N GLY A 321 -4.69 -14.02 -36.51
CA GLY A 321 -3.64 -14.77 -35.82
C GLY A 321 -2.51 -13.91 -35.25
N THR A 322 -2.44 -12.61 -35.56
CA THR A 322 -1.47 -11.71 -34.91
C THR A 322 -1.78 -11.61 -33.42
N GLN A 323 -0.77 -11.83 -32.59
CA GLN A 323 -0.86 -11.56 -31.17
C GLN A 323 -0.60 -10.07 -30.94
N VAL A 324 -1.64 -9.35 -30.54
CA VAL A 324 -1.62 -7.90 -30.31
C VAL A 324 -1.56 -7.66 -28.82
N THR A 325 -0.49 -7.01 -28.35
CA THR A 325 -0.47 -6.48 -26.99
C THR A 325 -1.39 -5.27 -26.92
N ILE A 326 -2.43 -5.37 -26.11
CA ILE A 326 -3.32 -4.27 -25.76
C ILE A 326 -3.03 -3.83 -24.33
N THR A 327 -3.08 -2.53 -24.08
CA THR A 327 -2.82 -1.94 -22.77
C THR A 327 -3.91 -0.95 -22.43
N ALA A 328 -4.58 -1.14 -21.31
CA ALA A 328 -5.59 -0.22 -20.81
C ALA A 328 -4.97 1.16 -20.57
N ASP A 329 -5.69 2.22 -20.91
CA ASP A 329 -5.28 3.60 -20.62
C ASP A 329 -5.02 3.80 -19.12
N ALA A 330 -4.26 4.84 -18.81
CA ALA A 330 -4.11 5.25 -17.43
C ALA A 330 -5.51 5.59 -16.87
N PRO A 331 -5.94 4.93 -15.78
CA PRO A 331 -7.26 5.17 -15.24
C PRO A 331 -7.37 6.61 -14.70
N ALA A 332 -8.57 7.19 -14.75
CA ALA A 332 -8.83 8.47 -14.10
C ALA A 332 -8.51 8.41 -12.59
N SER A 333 -8.18 9.55 -11.97
CA SER A 333 -7.94 9.62 -10.53
C SER A 333 -9.10 9.00 -9.76
N GLY A 334 -8.79 7.99 -8.92
CA GLY A 334 -9.83 7.23 -8.22
C GLY A 334 -10.34 5.98 -8.96
N TYR A 335 -9.71 5.55 -10.06
CA TYR A 335 -10.05 4.33 -10.84
C TYR A 335 -8.83 3.40 -11.04
N VAL A 336 -9.01 2.08 -11.04
CA VAL A 336 -8.01 1.09 -11.47
C VAL A 336 -8.59 0.24 -12.59
N PHE A 337 -7.72 -0.28 -13.45
CA PHE A 337 -8.13 -1.27 -14.44
C PHE A 337 -8.84 -2.46 -13.77
N ASP A 338 -10.01 -2.82 -14.27
CA ASP A 338 -10.82 -3.93 -13.76
C ASP A 338 -10.59 -5.19 -14.59
N GLN A 339 -11.02 -5.16 -15.85
CA GLN A 339 -10.88 -6.26 -16.79
C GLN A 339 -11.09 -5.81 -18.24
N TRP A 340 -10.72 -6.68 -19.18
CA TRP A 340 -11.07 -6.57 -20.59
C TRP A 340 -12.39 -7.28 -20.86
N THR A 341 -13.29 -6.62 -21.60
CA THR A 341 -14.58 -7.18 -22.04
C THR A 341 -14.76 -7.02 -23.55
N GLY A 342 -15.70 -7.75 -24.15
CA GLY A 342 -16.05 -7.63 -25.57
C GLY A 342 -15.28 -8.56 -26.53
N ALA A 343 -14.12 -9.08 -26.12
CA ALA A 343 -13.35 -10.06 -26.89
C ALA A 343 -12.55 -11.02 -25.98
N THR A 344 -12.14 -12.17 -26.52
CA THR A 344 -11.25 -13.11 -25.83
C THR A 344 -9.81 -12.59 -25.85
N VAL A 345 -9.20 -12.49 -24.67
CA VAL A 345 -7.80 -12.08 -24.47
C VAL A 345 -7.09 -13.11 -23.60
N ALA A 346 -5.76 -13.17 -23.67
CA ALA A 346 -4.95 -14.15 -22.93
C ALA A 346 -5.15 -14.06 -21.40
N SER A 347 -5.28 -12.84 -20.88
CA SER A 347 -5.69 -12.56 -19.50
C SER A 347 -6.68 -11.41 -19.51
N THR A 348 -7.90 -11.65 -19.03
CA THR A 348 -8.93 -10.60 -18.93
C THR A 348 -8.65 -9.63 -17.80
N THR A 349 -7.87 -10.00 -16.78
CA THR A 349 -7.63 -9.20 -15.57
C THR A 349 -6.29 -8.48 -15.54
N SER A 350 -5.47 -8.61 -16.58
CA SER A 350 -4.20 -7.87 -16.71
C SER A 350 -4.38 -6.59 -17.54
N ALA A 351 -3.96 -5.45 -17.00
CA ALA A 351 -4.07 -4.15 -17.67
C ALA A 351 -3.31 -4.11 -19.00
N THR A 352 -2.20 -4.86 -19.09
CA THR A 352 -1.55 -5.21 -20.36
C THR A 352 -1.76 -6.69 -20.62
N THR A 353 -2.31 -7.05 -21.76
CA THR A 353 -2.60 -8.44 -22.13
C THR A 353 -2.43 -8.60 -23.63
N THR A 354 -2.49 -9.84 -24.12
CA THR A 354 -2.45 -10.10 -25.56
C THR A 354 -3.79 -10.59 -26.08
N LEU A 355 -4.25 -10.01 -27.18
CA LEU A 355 -5.37 -10.48 -27.97
C LEU A 355 -4.84 -11.17 -29.23
N THR A 356 -5.20 -12.42 -29.47
CA THR A 356 -4.97 -13.04 -30.78
C THR A 356 -6.05 -12.58 -31.73
N MET A 357 -5.69 -11.77 -32.73
CA MET A 357 -6.67 -11.15 -33.62
C MET A 357 -7.47 -12.22 -34.38
N PRO A 358 -8.81 -12.26 -34.25
CA PRO A 358 -9.62 -13.20 -35.02
C PRO A 358 -9.77 -12.71 -36.47
N ALA A 359 -10.33 -13.57 -37.32
CA ALA A 359 -10.65 -13.22 -38.72
C ALA A 359 -11.91 -12.33 -38.86
N ALA A 360 -12.10 -11.36 -37.95
CA ALA A 360 -13.22 -10.41 -37.94
C ALA A 360 -12.87 -9.13 -37.17
N ALA A 361 -13.52 -8.00 -37.51
CA ALA A 361 -13.38 -6.77 -36.75
C ALA A 361 -13.79 -7.01 -35.29
N THR A 362 -12.93 -6.59 -34.37
CA THR A 362 -13.03 -6.95 -32.96
C THR A 362 -12.99 -5.69 -32.11
N THR A 363 -13.90 -5.60 -31.14
CA THR A 363 -13.88 -4.53 -30.15
C THR A 363 -13.60 -5.14 -28.80
N VAL A 364 -12.59 -4.61 -28.12
CA VAL A 364 -12.26 -4.97 -26.75
C VAL A 364 -12.27 -3.69 -25.92
N THR A 365 -12.84 -3.75 -24.73
CA THR A 365 -13.03 -2.57 -23.88
C THR A 365 -12.34 -2.81 -22.55
N ALA A 366 -11.43 -1.92 -22.18
CA ALA A 366 -10.91 -1.85 -20.82
C ALA A 366 -12.00 -1.26 -19.93
N THR A 367 -12.48 -2.04 -18.97
CA THR A 367 -13.34 -1.53 -17.92
C THR A 367 -12.48 -1.09 -16.75
N TYR A 368 -12.94 -0.04 -16.08
CA TYR A 368 -12.29 0.50 -14.90
C TYR A 368 -13.27 0.43 -13.76
N ARG A 369 -12.82 -0.12 -12.66
CA ARG A 369 -13.51 0.00 -11.38
C ARG A 369 -12.86 1.14 -10.61
N VAL A 370 -13.54 1.67 -9.62
CA VAL A 370 -12.95 2.63 -8.70
C VAL A 370 -11.61 2.05 -8.19
N SER A 371 -10.52 2.82 -8.27
CA SER A 371 -9.20 2.43 -7.81
C SER A 371 -9.43 2.09 -6.39
N SER A 372 -9.24 0.82 -6.06
CA SER A 372 -8.79 0.47 -4.73
C SER A 372 -7.51 1.28 -4.58
N PRO A 373 -7.56 2.43 -3.90
CA PRO A 373 -6.54 3.45 -4.14
C PRO A 373 -5.20 2.87 -3.67
N THR A 374 -4.06 3.22 -4.32
CA THR A 374 -2.76 2.53 -4.13
C THR A 374 -2.61 2.10 -2.69
N GLN A 375 -2.78 0.79 -2.50
CA GLN A 375 -2.91 0.27 -1.18
C GLN A 375 -1.50 0.04 -0.65
N TYR A 376 -1.22 0.67 0.48
CA TYR A 376 0.00 0.45 1.22
C TYR A 376 -0.30 -0.62 2.26
N THR A 377 0.67 -1.50 2.47
CA THR A 377 0.58 -2.47 3.56
C THR A 377 0.57 -1.72 4.89
N LEU A 378 -0.52 -1.84 5.63
CA LEU A 378 -0.55 -1.55 7.05
C LEU A 378 -0.30 -2.86 7.79
N THR A 379 0.82 -2.94 8.49
CA THR A 379 1.09 -4.02 9.43
C THR A 379 0.71 -3.54 10.83
N VAL A 380 -0.32 -4.13 11.41
CA VAL A 380 -0.72 -3.89 12.79
C VAL A 380 -0.17 -5.03 13.64
N ASN A 381 0.91 -4.77 14.38
CA ASN A 381 1.46 -5.78 15.29
C ASN A 381 0.62 -5.82 16.56
N SER A 382 0.21 -7.04 16.95
CA SER A 382 -0.64 -7.31 18.11
C SER A 382 -1.94 -6.50 18.08
N GLY A 383 -2.54 -6.36 16.90
CA GLY A 383 -3.82 -5.73 16.68
C GLY A 383 -4.41 -6.11 15.33
N SER A 384 -5.61 -5.63 15.08
CA SER A 384 -6.40 -5.82 13.87
C SER A 384 -6.58 -4.50 13.11
N GLY A 385 -6.96 -4.61 11.84
CA GLY A 385 -6.94 -3.48 10.90
C GLY A 385 -5.65 -3.45 10.08
N ASP A 386 -4.90 -4.55 10.07
CA ASP A 386 -3.89 -4.82 9.06
C ASP A 386 -4.54 -5.10 7.70
N GLY A 387 -3.75 -4.90 6.65
CA GLY A 387 -4.20 -5.11 5.30
C GLY A 387 -3.65 -4.09 4.34
N GLN A 388 -4.35 -3.95 3.23
CA GLN A 388 -3.96 -3.09 2.13
C GLN A 388 -4.93 -1.90 2.12
N TYR A 389 -4.42 -0.71 2.38
CA TYR A 389 -5.24 0.51 2.45
C TYR A 389 -4.67 1.61 1.60
N ALA A 390 -5.56 2.33 0.95
CA ALA A 390 -5.20 3.50 0.20
C ALA A 390 -4.60 4.60 1.05
N SER A 391 -3.61 5.32 0.50
CA SER A 391 -3.13 6.57 1.13
C SER A 391 -4.30 7.54 1.37
N GLY A 392 -4.34 8.13 2.56
CA GLY A 392 -5.42 9.00 3.01
C GLY A 392 -6.64 8.25 3.56
N THR A 393 -6.77 6.93 3.38
CA THR A 393 -7.82 6.16 4.05
C THR A 393 -7.61 6.19 5.56
N GLN A 394 -8.68 6.54 6.26
CA GLN A 394 -8.72 6.43 7.70
C GLN A 394 -9.06 4.99 8.07
N VAL A 395 -8.07 4.26 8.56
CA VAL A 395 -8.19 2.86 8.96
C VAL A 395 -8.44 2.79 10.45
N THR A 396 -9.55 2.20 10.87
CA THR A 396 -9.76 1.85 12.26
C THR A 396 -8.89 0.66 12.60
N ILE A 397 -7.89 0.86 13.45
CA ILE A 397 -7.08 -0.22 14.01
C ILE A 397 -7.54 -0.48 15.44
N THR A 398 -7.57 -1.76 15.82
CA THR A 398 -7.98 -2.19 17.17
C THR A 398 -6.94 -3.14 17.71
N ALA A 399 -6.34 -2.80 18.85
CA ALA A 399 -5.41 -3.65 19.54
C ALA A 399 -6.08 -5.00 19.86
N ASP A 400 -5.33 -6.09 19.70
CA ASP A 400 -5.79 -7.42 20.07
C ASP A 400 -6.20 -7.46 21.55
N ALA A 401 -7.00 -8.46 21.91
CA ALA A 401 -7.26 -8.71 23.31
C ALA A 401 -5.90 -8.93 24.01
N PRO A 402 -5.56 -8.14 25.04
CA PRO A 402 -4.30 -8.32 25.74
C PRO A 402 -4.25 -9.72 26.36
N ALA A 403 -3.05 -10.31 26.39
CA ALA A 403 -2.82 -11.49 27.21
C ALA A 403 -3.21 -11.23 28.67
N SER A 404 -3.61 -12.28 29.40
CA SER A 404 -4.01 -12.16 30.81
C SER A 404 -2.94 -11.41 31.63
N GLY A 405 -3.35 -10.36 32.35
CA GLY A 405 -2.45 -9.50 33.13
C GLY A 405 -1.84 -8.32 32.36
N TYR A 406 -2.27 -8.07 31.13
CA TYR A 406 -1.86 -6.92 30.32
C TYR A 406 -3.08 -6.06 29.96
N VAL A 407 -2.87 -4.77 29.76
CA VAL A 407 -3.82 -3.85 29.13
C VAL A 407 -3.12 -3.16 27.99
N PHE A 408 -3.89 -2.78 26.97
CA PHE A 408 -3.40 -1.90 25.93
C PHE A 408 -2.77 -0.64 26.56
N ASP A 409 -1.54 -0.32 26.17
CA ASP A 409 -0.80 0.84 26.64
C ASP A 409 -0.97 1.99 25.65
N GLN A 410 -0.43 1.81 24.45
CA GLN A 410 -0.45 2.79 23.37
C GLN A 410 -0.09 2.16 22.02
N TRP A 411 -0.29 2.93 20.95
CA TRP A 411 0.20 2.63 19.61
C TRP A 411 1.57 3.29 19.39
N THR A 412 2.52 2.55 18.83
CA THR A 412 3.86 3.05 18.47
C THR A 412 4.21 2.70 17.02
N GLY A 413 5.26 3.32 16.46
CA GLY A 413 5.75 3.04 15.10
C GLY A 413 5.15 3.89 13.99
N ALA A 414 3.91 4.35 14.13
CA ALA A 414 3.24 5.25 13.18
C ALA A 414 2.38 6.31 13.90
N THR A 415 2.02 7.39 13.19
CA THR A 415 1.13 8.43 13.71
C THR A 415 -0.32 7.96 13.63
N VAL A 416 -1.05 8.03 14.74
CA VAL A 416 -2.47 7.67 14.85
C VAL A 416 -3.25 8.81 15.51
N ALA A 417 -4.56 8.87 15.29
CA ALA A 417 -5.42 9.94 15.82
C ALA A 417 -5.40 10.02 17.35
N SER A 418 -5.32 8.87 18.02
CA SER A 418 -5.10 8.75 19.46
C SER A 418 -4.17 7.58 19.72
N THR A 419 -2.99 7.85 20.29
CA THR A 419 -2.03 6.81 20.62
C THR A 419 -2.46 5.99 21.83
N THR A 420 -3.30 6.50 22.74
CA THR A 420 -3.67 5.85 24.01
C THR A 420 -5.03 5.14 23.98
N SER A 421 -5.69 5.09 22.81
CA SER A 421 -6.98 4.42 22.62
C SER A 421 -6.81 3.05 21.97
N ALA A 422 -7.31 1.98 22.61
CA ALA A 422 -7.15 0.60 22.11
C ALA A 422 -7.79 0.39 20.72
N THR A 423 -8.85 1.14 20.41
CA THR A 423 -9.30 1.35 19.02
C THR A 423 -9.06 2.80 18.65
N THR A 424 -8.37 3.02 17.55
CA THR A 424 -8.05 4.36 17.05
C THR A 424 -8.09 4.35 15.53
N THR A 425 -7.84 5.51 14.92
CA THR A 425 -7.71 5.59 13.47
C THR A 425 -6.30 5.98 13.05
N LEU A 426 -5.80 5.33 12.00
CA LEU A 426 -4.57 5.68 11.31
C LEU A 426 -4.95 6.20 9.92
N THR A 427 -4.52 7.41 9.58
CA THR A 427 -4.60 7.87 8.19
C THR A 427 -3.42 7.28 7.44
N MET A 428 -3.69 6.37 6.51
CA MET A 428 -2.63 5.65 5.82
C MET A 428 -1.73 6.62 5.04
N PRO A 429 -0.42 6.64 5.27
CA PRO A 429 0.49 7.48 4.49
C PRO A 429 0.79 6.83 3.14
N ALA A 430 1.46 7.58 2.26
CA ALA A 430 1.90 7.09 0.96
C ALA A 430 3.15 6.17 1.04
N ALA A 431 3.20 5.28 2.04
CA ALA A 431 4.27 4.30 2.25
C ALA A 431 3.79 3.13 3.12
N ALA A 432 4.44 1.96 2.98
CA ALA A 432 4.21 0.82 3.88
C ALA A 432 4.44 1.25 5.33
N THR A 433 3.49 0.96 6.20
CA THR A 433 3.43 1.49 7.55
C THR A 433 3.25 0.37 8.55
N THR A 434 4.09 0.35 9.58
CA THR A 434 3.95 -0.56 10.70
C THR A 434 3.53 0.23 11.92
N VAL A 435 2.44 -0.19 12.54
CA VAL A 435 1.98 0.32 13.83
C VAL A 435 1.90 -0.85 14.80
N THR A 436 2.36 -0.67 16.02
CA THR A 436 2.42 -1.73 17.02
C THR A 436 1.59 -1.34 18.22
N ALA A 437 0.60 -2.17 18.57
CA ALA A 437 -0.06 -2.07 19.86
C ALA A 437 0.93 -2.52 20.92
N THR A 438 1.35 -1.61 21.79
CA THR A 438 2.10 -1.97 22.97
C THR A 438 1.14 -2.27 24.09
N TYR A 439 1.49 -3.28 24.88
CA TYR A 439 0.73 -3.69 26.04
C TYR A 439 1.60 -3.45 27.25
N ARG A 440 1.10 -2.65 28.17
CA ARG A 440 1.68 -2.58 29.48
C ARG A 440 1.06 -3.68 30.29
N VAL A 441 1.80 -4.15 31.27
CA VAL A 441 1.22 -4.98 32.31
C VAL A 441 0.02 -4.19 32.87
N SER A 442 -1.20 -4.75 32.78
CA SER A 442 -2.32 -4.21 33.57
C SER A 442 -1.84 -4.43 34.97
N THR A 443 -1.52 -3.32 35.64
CA THR A 443 -0.72 -3.23 36.86
C THR A 443 -0.59 -4.61 37.51
N PRO A 444 0.57 -5.29 37.42
CA PRO A 444 0.68 -6.74 37.39
C PRO A 444 -0.45 -7.47 38.11
N GLY A 445 -1.43 -7.99 37.35
CA GLY A 445 -2.41 -8.94 37.87
C GLY A 445 -3.88 -8.52 37.96
N LEU A 446 -4.37 -7.54 37.19
CA LEU A 446 -5.82 -7.26 37.15
C LEU A 446 -6.47 -7.53 35.79
N PRO A 447 -6.95 -8.76 35.54
CA PRO A 447 -7.76 -9.06 34.38
C PRO A 447 -9.18 -8.49 34.56
N ILE A 448 -9.54 -7.49 33.74
CA ILE A 448 -10.92 -7.01 33.59
C ILE A 448 -11.58 -7.83 32.49
N THR A 449 -12.27 -8.91 32.86
CA THR A 449 -12.85 -9.88 31.92
C THR A 449 -14.37 -9.98 32.01
N THR A 450 -14.98 -9.22 32.92
CA THR A 450 -16.41 -9.32 33.22
C THR A 450 -17.05 -7.94 33.21
N GLU A 451 -18.22 -7.85 32.62
CA GLU A 451 -19.12 -6.70 32.67
C GLU A 451 -20.53 -7.15 33.03
N ASN A 452 -21.42 -6.19 33.30
CA ASN A 452 -22.82 -6.42 33.61
C ASN A 452 -23.04 -7.38 34.81
N GLN A 453 -22.07 -7.42 35.73
CA GLN A 453 -22.09 -8.22 36.95
C GLN A 453 -21.29 -7.49 38.04
N VAL A 454 -21.64 -7.72 39.31
CA VAL A 454 -20.88 -7.21 40.45
C VAL A 454 -19.80 -8.23 40.81
N ILE A 455 -18.54 -7.81 40.83
CA ILE A 455 -17.40 -8.67 41.17
C ILE A 455 -16.56 -8.03 42.28
N GLY A 456 -15.93 -8.85 43.10
CA GLY A 456 -15.04 -8.39 44.17
C GLY A 456 -13.59 -8.41 43.72
N ARG A 457 -12.77 -7.49 44.26
CA ARG A 457 -11.32 -7.42 44.05
C ARG A 457 -10.64 -7.26 45.41
N LEU A 458 -9.84 -8.25 45.79
CA LEU A 458 -9.07 -8.19 47.03
C LEU A 458 -7.83 -7.30 46.87
N THR A 459 -7.33 -6.74 47.98
CA THR A 459 -6.08 -5.96 47.99
C THR A 459 -4.88 -6.79 47.52
N SER A 460 -4.88 -8.10 47.79
CA SER A 460 -3.85 -9.03 47.31
C SER A 460 -3.83 -9.17 45.79
N ALA A 461 -4.96 -8.94 45.12
CA ALA A 461 -5.05 -8.99 43.66
C ALA A 461 -4.71 -7.64 43.02
N THR A 462 -5.04 -6.53 43.68
CA THR A 462 -4.96 -5.18 43.08
C THR A 462 -3.76 -4.35 43.52
N GLY A 463 -3.15 -4.69 44.65
CA GLY A 463 -2.13 -3.85 45.30
C GLY A 463 -2.65 -2.54 45.88
N THR A 464 -3.97 -2.30 45.86
CA THR A 464 -4.58 -1.07 46.37
C THR A 464 -4.74 -1.09 47.90
N SER A 465 -4.97 0.08 48.48
CA SER A 465 -5.20 0.22 49.93
C SER A 465 -6.55 -0.33 50.40
N TYR A 466 -7.50 -0.54 49.49
CA TYR A 466 -8.84 -1.04 49.79
C TYR A 466 -9.21 -2.19 48.87
N ALA A 467 -9.69 -3.30 49.44
CA ALA A 467 -10.45 -4.25 48.64
C ALA A 467 -11.74 -3.57 48.20
N TYR A 468 -12.21 -3.80 46.98
CA TYR A 468 -13.41 -3.16 46.48
C TYR A 468 -14.29 -4.13 45.68
N ALA A 469 -15.60 -3.93 45.71
CA ALA A 469 -16.49 -4.50 44.71
C ALA A 469 -16.67 -3.50 43.57
N GLU A 470 -16.81 -4.01 42.35
CA GLU A 470 -16.99 -3.23 41.14
C GLU A 470 -18.17 -3.75 40.32
N TYR A 471 -18.83 -2.83 39.63
CA TYR A 471 -19.75 -3.09 38.54
C TYR A 471 -19.32 -2.27 37.33
N LEU A 472 -19.21 -2.95 36.19
CA LEU A 472 -18.95 -2.33 34.89
C LEU A 472 -20.22 -2.47 34.03
N PRO A 473 -20.67 -1.40 33.35
CA PRO A 473 -21.91 -1.42 32.59
C PRO A 473 -21.82 -2.35 31.35
N PRO A 474 -22.96 -2.80 30.79
CA PRO A 474 -22.96 -3.56 29.54
C PRO A 474 -22.27 -2.78 28.41
N GLY A 475 -21.49 -3.48 27.59
CA GLY A 475 -20.71 -2.90 26.51
C GLY A 475 -19.39 -2.26 26.93
N TYR A 476 -19.02 -2.31 28.22
CA TYR A 476 -17.71 -1.87 28.71
C TYR A 476 -16.57 -2.58 27.99
N LEU A 477 -16.59 -3.92 27.89
CA LEU A 477 -15.55 -4.73 27.27
C LEU A 477 -15.47 -4.53 25.75
N THR A 478 -16.60 -4.19 25.11
CA THR A 478 -16.70 -4.05 23.64
C THR A 478 -16.55 -2.61 23.16
N SER A 479 -16.54 -1.62 24.06
CA SER A 479 -16.39 -0.20 23.74
C SER A 479 -15.06 0.36 24.26
N PRO A 480 -13.96 0.17 23.51
CA PRO A 480 -12.61 0.43 24.00
C PRO A 480 -12.27 1.92 24.23
N THR A 481 -13.08 2.83 23.70
CA THR A 481 -12.83 4.28 23.71
C THR A 481 -13.81 5.05 24.59
N THR A 482 -14.94 4.44 24.97
CA THR A 482 -15.96 5.08 25.80
C THR A 482 -15.42 5.27 27.21
N THR A 483 -15.52 6.48 27.73
CA THR A 483 -15.27 6.78 29.14
C THR A 483 -16.59 6.83 29.90
N TYR A 484 -16.60 6.25 31.09
CA TYR A 484 -17.79 5.97 31.87
C TYR A 484 -17.83 6.82 33.14
N PRO A 485 -18.99 7.36 33.55
CA PRO A 485 -19.15 7.93 34.87
C PRO A 485 -18.78 6.92 35.97
N LEU A 486 -18.12 7.41 37.01
CA LEU A 486 -17.74 6.62 38.18
C LEU A 486 -18.58 7.03 39.38
N VAL A 487 -19.29 6.08 39.99
CA VAL A 487 -19.92 6.22 41.31
C VAL A 487 -19.05 5.52 42.34
N LEU A 488 -18.46 6.28 43.26
CA LEU A 488 -17.77 5.76 44.44
C LEU A 488 -18.76 5.66 45.60
N GLN A 489 -19.11 4.44 46.00
CA GLN A 489 -20.00 4.13 47.10
C GLN A 489 -19.21 3.83 48.37
N LEU A 490 -19.43 4.59 49.44
CA LEU A 490 -18.81 4.35 50.75
C LEU A 490 -19.82 3.75 51.74
N HIS A 491 -19.46 2.60 52.31
CA HIS A 491 -20.29 1.84 53.24
C HIS A 491 -20.32 2.42 54.67
N ASP A 492 -21.27 1.94 55.47
CA ASP A 492 -21.46 2.29 56.88
C ASP A 492 -20.61 1.40 57.82
N SER A 493 -20.53 1.72 59.12
CA SER A 493 -19.75 0.98 60.11
C SER A 493 -20.16 -0.49 60.24
N GLY A 494 -21.42 -0.83 59.95
CA GLY A 494 -21.92 -2.21 59.99
C GLY A 494 -21.36 -3.12 58.88
N GLU A 495 -20.72 -2.53 57.86
CA GLU A 495 -20.08 -3.24 56.75
C GLU A 495 -18.55 -3.22 56.87
N ALA A 496 -18.00 -2.52 57.87
CA ALA A 496 -16.56 -2.44 58.10
C ALA A 496 -15.95 -3.80 58.46
N GLY A 497 -14.65 -3.95 58.21
CA GLY A 497 -13.86 -5.12 58.58
C GLY A 497 -13.00 -5.62 57.43
N THR A 498 -12.53 -6.86 57.54
CA THR A 498 -11.70 -7.52 56.54
C THR A 498 -12.51 -8.56 55.75
N THR A 499 -12.07 -8.87 54.53
CA THR A 499 -12.63 -9.93 53.67
C THR A 499 -11.53 -10.90 53.28
N SER A 500 -11.83 -12.19 53.30
CA SER A 500 -10.92 -13.22 52.79
C SER A 500 -11.28 -13.70 51.38
N THR A 501 -12.49 -13.43 50.89
CA THR A 501 -12.94 -13.81 49.54
C THR A 501 -13.66 -12.68 48.82
N GLU A 502 -13.61 -12.69 47.49
CA GLU A 502 -14.31 -11.72 46.64
C GLU A 502 -15.84 -11.82 46.78
N ALA A 503 -16.39 -13.03 46.92
CA ALA A 503 -17.82 -13.23 47.15
C ALA A 503 -18.29 -12.61 48.47
N GLN A 504 -17.53 -12.80 49.55
CA GLN A 504 -17.84 -12.18 50.85
C GLN A 504 -17.74 -10.66 50.77
N LEU A 505 -16.77 -10.14 50.03
CA LEU A 505 -16.63 -8.70 49.80
C LEU A 505 -17.87 -8.14 49.12
N VAL A 506 -18.28 -8.72 47.99
CA VAL A 506 -19.49 -8.32 47.26
C VAL A 506 -20.73 -8.40 48.15
N GLU A 507 -20.89 -9.46 48.93
CA GLU A 507 -22.01 -9.62 49.85
C GLU A 507 -22.12 -8.46 50.84
N VAL A 508 -20.99 -8.10 51.47
CA VAL A 508 -20.95 -7.10 52.55
C VAL A 508 -21.10 -5.69 52.02
N VAL A 509 -20.34 -5.28 51.00
CA VAL A 509 -20.40 -3.88 50.50
C VAL A 509 -21.64 -3.59 49.66
N SER A 510 -22.42 -4.62 49.32
CA SER A 510 -23.71 -4.51 48.62
C SER A 510 -24.91 -4.74 49.55
N ARG A 511 -24.77 -4.51 50.87
CA ARG A 511 -25.90 -4.55 51.81
C ARG A 511 -26.82 -3.33 51.67
N TYR A 512 -26.27 -2.21 51.20
CA TYR A 512 -26.97 -0.97 50.91
C TYR A 512 -26.38 -0.30 49.65
N GLY A 513 -26.93 0.85 49.27
CA GLY A 513 -26.39 1.68 48.18
C GLY A 513 -26.61 1.13 46.77
N PRO A 514 -26.03 1.78 45.74
CA PRO A 514 -26.22 1.40 44.34
C PRO A 514 -25.82 -0.04 44.02
N LEU A 515 -24.76 -0.59 44.63
CA LEU A 515 -24.37 -1.98 44.35
C LEU A 515 -25.43 -3.01 44.79
N LYS A 516 -26.11 -2.78 45.91
CA LYS A 516 -27.26 -3.62 46.32
C LYS A 516 -28.32 -3.62 45.22
N LEU A 517 -28.66 -2.44 44.71
CA LEU A 517 -29.71 -2.26 43.70
C LEU A 517 -29.33 -2.97 42.40
N ILE A 518 -28.09 -2.81 41.95
CA ILE A 518 -27.56 -3.46 40.75
C ILE A 518 -27.52 -4.99 40.91
N ARG A 519 -27.14 -5.49 42.09
CA ARG A 519 -27.02 -6.93 42.36
C ARG A 519 -28.40 -7.60 42.46
N ASP A 520 -29.34 -6.98 43.17
CA ASP A 520 -30.57 -7.65 43.62
C ASP A 520 -31.80 -7.29 42.75
N ASN A 521 -31.74 -6.22 41.95
CA ASN A 521 -32.90 -5.74 41.20
C ASN A 521 -32.56 -5.50 39.71
N PRO A 522 -33.13 -6.31 38.79
CA PRO A 522 -32.90 -6.15 37.34
C PRO A 522 -33.28 -4.78 36.77
N THR A 523 -34.30 -4.11 37.34
CA THR A 523 -34.71 -2.76 36.90
C THR A 523 -33.62 -1.75 37.19
N TRP A 524 -33.01 -1.81 38.38
CA TRP A 524 -31.90 -0.94 38.75
C TRP A 524 -30.63 -1.28 37.98
N LYS A 525 -30.33 -2.57 37.81
CA LYS A 525 -29.21 -3.00 36.96
C LYS A 525 -29.33 -2.45 35.53
N THR A 526 -30.53 -2.54 34.96
CA THR A 526 -30.85 -1.94 33.65
C THR A 526 -30.65 -0.44 33.67
N TYR A 527 -31.19 0.26 34.68
CA TYR A 527 -31.02 1.72 34.82
C TYR A 527 -29.55 2.15 34.88
N PHE A 528 -28.73 1.54 35.74
CA PHE A 528 -27.29 1.86 35.79
C PHE A 528 -26.56 1.47 34.49
N GLY A 529 -27.02 0.41 33.82
CA GLY A 529 -26.54 0.04 32.49
C GLY A 529 -26.87 1.10 31.42
N THR A 530 -28.07 1.68 31.44
CA THR A 530 -28.47 2.75 30.49
C THR A 530 -27.75 4.07 30.77
N GLN A 531 -27.47 4.37 32.05
CA GLN A 531 -26.60 5.49 32.43
C GLN A 531 -25.12 5.23 32.09
N GLN A 532 -24.78 4.02 31.66
CA GLN A 532 -23.40 3.57 31.42
C GLN A 532 -22.51 3.87 32.64
N ALA A 533 -23.02 3.67 33.86
CA ALA A 533 -22.31 4.04 35.06
C ALA A 533 -21.51 2.87 35.64
N MET A 534 -20.23 3.12 35.94
CA MET A 534 -19.42 2.23 36.77
C MET A 534 -19.70 2.50 38.24
N VAL A 535 -19.71 1.45 39.07
CA VAL A 535 -19.91 1.58 40.52
C VAL A 535 -18.81 0.84 41.26
N PHE A 536 -18.10 1.54 42.15
CA PHE A 536 -17.03 1.00 42.97
C PHE A 536 -17.36 1.19 44.44
N ALA A 537 -17.32 0.11 45.21
CA ALA A 537 -17.51 0.13 46.66
C ALA A 537 -16.29 -0.45 47.36
N PRO A 538 -15.33 0.38 47.79
CA PRO A 538 -14.25 -0.08 48.66
C PRO A 538 -14.78 -0.57 50.00
N ARG A 539 -13.98 -1.40 50.69
CA ARG A 539 -14.22 -1.82 52.07
C ARG A 539 -13.07 -1.38 52.96
N THR A 540 -13.41 -0.73 54.06
CA THR A 540 -12.47 -0.31 55.11
C THR A 540 -12.69 -1.13 56.39
N SER A 541 -11.62 -1.34 57.15
CA SER A 541 -11.67 -1.93 58.50
C SER A 541 -11.87 -0.90 59.62
N SER A 542 -11.79 0.39 59.29
CA SER A 542 -11.85 1.51 60.24
C SER A 542 -12.48 2.74 59.57
N ASN A 543 -12.34 3.92 60.17
CA ASN A 543 -12.81 5.17 59.55
C ASN A 543 -12.19 5.37 58.15
N TRP A 544 -12.94 6.04 57.27
CA TRP A 544 -12.47 6.36 55.93
C TRP A 544 -11.25 7.29 55.97
N ASN A 545 -10.16 6.86 55.34
CA ASN A 545 -8.95 7.65 55.22
C ASN A 545 -8.95 8.35 53.85
N VAL A 546 -8.97 9.69 53.87
CA VAL A 546 -9.11 10.48 52.64
C VAL A 546 -7.95 10.30 51.66
N THR A 547 -6.73 10.12 52.17
CA THR A 547 -5.54 9.88 51.35
C THR A 547 -5.61 8.52 50.66
N GLN A 548 -6.04 7.49 51.39
CA GLN A 548 -6.21 6.14 50.81
C GLN A 548 -7.38 6.10 49.81
N LEU A 549 -8.47 6.82 50.09
CA LEU A 549 -9.58 6.95 49.14
C LEU A 549 -9.13 7.65 47.86
N ASN A 550 -8.34 8.72 47.97
CA ASN A 550 -7.79 9.41 46.81
C ASN A 550 -6.84 8.51 46.01
N ALA A 551 -5.98 7.75 46.69
CA ALA A 551 -5.11 6.77 46.04
C ALA A 551 -5.92 5.66 45.32
N LEU A 552 -7.04 5.22 45.88
CA LEU A 552 -7.94 4.29 45.20
C LEU A 552 -8.58 4.94 43.97
N VAL A 553 -9.05 6.19 44.06
CA VAL A 553 -9.60 6.89 42.89
C VAL A 553 -8.54 7.08 41.80
N ASP A 554 -7.30 7.43 42.17
CA ASP A 554 -6.17 7.49 41.22
C ASP A 554 -5.96 6.14 40.54
N PHE A 555 -5.96 5.07 41.33
CA PHE A 555 -5.85 3.72 40.82
C PHE A 555 -7.01 3.39 39.85
N ILE A 556 -8.26 3.70 40.19
CA ILE A 556 -9.42 3.40 39.35
C ILE A 556 -9.33 4.22 38.04
N VAL A 557 -9.02 5.51 38.12
CA VAL A 557 -8.84 6.37 36.93
C VAL A 557 -7.70 5.89 36.04
N ALA A 558 -6.62 5.35 36.62
CA ALA A 558 -5.50 4.83 35.87
C ALA A 558 -5.74 3.45 35.22
N ASN A 559 -6.63 2.64 35.81
CA ASN A 559 -6.81 1.23 35.43
C ASN A 559 -8.15 0.95 34.73
N TYR A 560 -9.12 1.87 34.80
CA TYR A 560 -10.43 1.76 34.20
C TYR A 560 -10.74 2.98 33.34
N ARG A 561 -11.68 2.84 32.39
CA ARG A 561 -12.08 3.92 31.47
C ARG A 561 -13.03 4.91 32.15
N VAL A 562 -12.55 5.63 33.16
CA VAL A 562 -13.35 6.64 33.87
C VAL A 562 -13.41 7.93 33.07
N ASP A 563 -14.59 8.54 33.02
CA ASP A 563 -14.76 9.93 32.60
C ASP A 563 -14.41 10.85 33.78
N PRO A 564 -13.27 11.58 33.75
CA PRO A 564 -12.82 12.40 34.88
C PRO A 564 -13.72 13.64 35.10
N SER A 565 -14.62 13.95 34.17
CA SER A 565 -15.63 15.00 34.36
C SER A 565 -16.89 14.50 35.07
N ARG A 566 -17.02 13.18 35.30
CA ARG A 566 -18.21 12.53 35.88
C ARG A 566 -17.85 11.51 36.96
N ILE A 567 -17.11 11.96 37.97
CA ILE A 567 -16.84 11.19 39.20
C ILE A 567 -17.82 11.65 40.29
N TYR A 568 -18.62 10.73 40.82
CA TYR A 568 -19.60 10.97 41.84
C TYR A 568 -19.25 10.22 43.11
N VAL A 569 -19.46 10.85 44.27
CA VAL A 569 -19.16 10.22 45.56
C VAL A 569 -20.40 10.25 46.43
N THR A 570 -20.77 9.09 46.96
CA THR A 570 -21.88 8.94 47.90
C THR A 570 -21.51 7.96 49.00
N GLY A 571 -22.20 8.05 50.13
CA GLY A 571 -22.02 7.05 51.17
C GLY A 571 -23.03 7.18 52.29
N ARG A 572 -23.19 6.08 53.04
CA ARG A 572 -24.15 5.98 54.15
C ARG A 572 -23.43 6.13 55.48
N VAL A 573 -23.92 7.05 56.32
CA VAL A 573 -23.52 7.32 57.71
C VAL A 573 -22.01 7.45 57.86
N LEU A 574 -21.28 6.40 58.27
CA LEU A 574 -19.81 6.44 58.29
C LEU A 574 -19.26 6.75 56.89
N GLY A 575 -19.81 6.13 55.85
CA GLY A 575 -19.52 6.42 54.45
C GLY A 575 -20.02 7.78 54.00
N GLY A 576 -21.09 8.31 54.59
CA GLY A 576 -21.54 9.68 54.36
C GLY A 576 -20.51 10.69 54.84
N SER A 577 -19.97 10.49 56.05
CA SER A 577 -18.84 11.28 56.57
C SER A 577 -17.59 11.12 55.70
N GLY A 578 -17.31 9.89 55.23
CA GLY A 578 -16.22 9.62 54.30
C GLY A 578 -16.36 10.39 52.98
N ALA A 579 -17.57 10.41 52.40
CA ALA A 579 -17.88 11.11 51.16
C ALA A 579 -17.68 12.61 51.33
N TRP A 580 -18.19 13.17 52.42
CA TRP A 580 -17.99 14.58 52.76
C TRP A 580 -16.51 14.93 52.89
N ASN A 581 -15.76 14.16 53.67
CA ASN A 581 -14.33 14.41 53.88
C ASN A 581 -13.53 14.31 52.58
N TYR A 582 -13.90 13.39 51.70
CA TYR A 582 -13.35 13.28 50.36
C TYR A 582 -13.64 14.53 49.53
N GLY A 583 -14.90 14.95 49.45
CA GLY A 583 -15.29 16.17 48.75
C GLY A 583 -14.63 17.44 49.32
N ASN A 584 -14.52 17.55 50.64
CA ASN A 584 -13.87 18.70 51.28
C ASN A 584 -12.36 18.78 50.97
N SER A 585 -11.72 17.66 50.68
CA SER A 585 -10.27 17.60 50.40
C SER A 585 -9.95 17.56 48.90
N HIS A 586 -10.84 16.97 48.08
CA HIS A 586 -10.64 16.64 46.67
C HIS A 586 -11.88 16.96 45.82
N GLY A 587 -12.65 17.98 46.20
CA GLY A 587 -13.89 18.37 45.52
C GLY A 587 -13.68 18.77 44.07
N ASN A 588 -12.51 19.32 43.75
CA ASN A 588 -12.07 19.60 42.38
C ASN A 588 -11.97 18.36 41.47
N ARG A 589 -12.11 17.13 42.00
CA ARG A 589 -12.10 15.88 41.26
C ARG A 589 -13.48 15.29 40.99
N ILE A 590 -14.54 15.82 41.60
CA ILE A 590 -15.87 15.21 41.57
C ILE A 590 -16.88 16.14 40.91
N ALA A 591 -17.82 15.52 40.21
CA ALA A 591 -18.92 16.18 39.53
C ALA A 591 -20.14 16.36 40.44
N ALA A 592 -20.33 15.47 41.42
CA ALA A 592 -21.38 15.61 42.43
C ALA A 592 -21.00 14.88 43.71
N LEU A 593 -21.54 15.39 44.82
CA LEU A 593 -21.36 14.82 46.15
C LEU A 593 -22.71 14.56 46.82
N ALA A 594 -22.94 13.33 47.30
CA ALA A 594 -24.16 12.99 48.03
C ALA A 594 -23.86 12.28 49.36
N PRO A 595 -23.64 13.02 50.45
CA PRO A 595 -23.44 12.45 51.77
C PRO A 595 -24.79 12.11 52.40
N VAL A 596 -25.00 10.83 52.77
CA VAL A 596 -26.26 10.34 53.34
C VAL A 596 -26.05 9.98 54.82
N GLY A 597 -26.62 10.73 55.75
CA GLY A 597 -26.51 10.52 57.21
C GLY A 597 -25.16 10.91 57.80
N ALA A 598 -24.45 11.83 57.15
CA ALA A 598 -23.07 12.13 57.49
C ALA A 598 -22.94 12.88 58.82
N ASN A 599 -22.06 12.38 59.69
CA ASN A 599 -21.62 13.11 60.87
C ASN A 599 -20.40 13.97 60.51
N LEU A 600 -20.60 15.28 60.40
CA LEU A 600 -19.63 16.24 59.88
C LEU A 600 -18.80 16.96 60.97
N GLY A 601 -19.05 16.69 62.25
CA GLY A 601 -18.39 17.39 63.36
C GLY A 601 -18.62 18.90 63.38
N ALA A 602 -17.81 19.65 64.14
CA ALA A 602 -17.88 21.11 64.19
C ALA A 602 -17.56 21.75 62.82
N PRO A 603 -18.14 22.92 62.48
CA PRO A 603 -17.88 23.58 61.21
C PRO A 603 -16.38 23.80 60.99
N GLY A 604 -15.86 23.23 59.90
CA GLY A 604 -14.47 23.38 59.49
C GLY A 604 -14.21 24.71 58.77
N PRO A 605 -12.92 25.06 58.52
CA PRO A 605 -12.54 26.25 57.78
C PRO A 605 -13.03 26.21 56.33
N ALA A 606 -12.91 27.35 55.62
CA ALA A 606 -13.45 27.60 54.28
C ALA A 606 -13.43 26.39 53.33
N ILE A 607 -14.60 26.03 52.82
CA ILE A 607 -14.84 24.85 51.96
C ILE A 607 -14.46 25.18 50.50
N THR A 608 -13.20 25.50 50.27
CA THR A 608 -12.75 26.00 48.96
C THR A 608 -12.75 24.93 47.87
N GLN A 609 -12.62 23.64 48.24
CA GLN A 609 -12.56 22.54 47.27
C GLN A 609 -13.93 22.13 46.74
N LEU A 610 -15.02 22.43 47.46
CA LEU A 610 -16.39 22.18 47.00
C LEU A 610 -16.98 23.37 46.22
N LEU A 611 -16.16 24.38 45.92
CA LEU A 611 -16.57 25.48 45.06
C LEU A 611 -16.90 24.92 43.67
N ASN A 612 -18.16 25.05 43.26
CA ASN A 612 -18.72 24.49 42.01
C ASN A 612 -18.96 22.98 41.99
N VAL A 613 -18.95 22.32 43.14
CA VAL A 613 -19.42 20.94 43.26
C VAL A 613 -20.89 20.93 43.68
N PRO A 614 -21.81 20.43 42.83
CA PRO A 614 -23.18 20.12 43.23
C PRO A 614 -23.24 19.15 44.42
N VAL A 615 -23.97 19.52 45.47
CA VAL A 615 -24.13 18.71 46.69
C VAL A 615 -25.59 18.41 46.96
N TRP A 616 -25.92 17.14 47.18
CA TRP A 616 -27.21 16.72 47.71
C TRP A 616 -27.01 15.90 48.99
N MET A 617 -27.15 16.58 50.13
CA MET A 617 -27.04 15.95 51.43
C MET A 617 -28.39 15.40 51.90
N VAL A 618 -28.39 14.23 52.52
CA VAL A 618 -29.60 13.59 53.04
C VAL A 618 -29.40 13.18 54.49
N ASP A 619 -30.37 13.43 55.35
CA ASP A 619 -30.34 12.97 56.75
C ASP A 619 -31.75 12.69 57.32
N SER A 620 -31.81 12.20 58.55
CA SER A 620 -33.02 12.12 59.38
C SER A 620 -32.94 13.08 60.56
N TRP A 621 -34.09 13.59 60.98
CA TRP A 621 -34.18 14.45 62.15
C TRP A 621 -33.80 13.69 63.45
N GLN A 622 -32.98 14.29 64.34
CA GLN A 622 -32.61 13.68 65.63
C GLN A 622 -32.89 14.58 66.86
N THR A 623 -32.10 15.63 67.11
CA THR A 623 -32.28 16.62 68.21
C THR A 623 -31.68 17.98 67.83
N ALA A 624 -32.01 19.06 68.55
CA ALA A 624 -31.61 20.44 68.23
C ALA A 624 -30.10 20.78 68.36
N ASP A 625 -29.25 19.85 68.84
CA ASP A 625 -27.81 20.10 69.10
C ASP A 625 -26.86 19.38 68.12
N ALA A 626 -27.20 18.17 67.61
CA ALA A 626 -26.53 17.56 66.44
C ALA A 626 -26.76 18.37 65.14
N TRP A 627 -27.75 19.26 65.23
CA TRP A 627 -28.32 20.17 64.25
C TRP A 627 -27.46 21.41 63.99
N THR A 628 -26.77 21.98 64.99
CA THR A 628 -25.97 23.22 64.80
C THR A 628 -24.76 22.99 63.89
N ALA A 629 -24.18 21.79 63.91
CA ALA A 629 -23.07 21.39 63.06
C ALA A 629 -23.44 21.37 61.57
N GLN A 630 -24.53 20.66 61.21
CA GLN A 630 -24.95 20.50 59.81
C GLN A 630 -25.45 21.81 59.17
N HIS A 631 -26.13 22.67 59.95
CA HIS A 631 -26.50 24.02 59.49
C HIS A 631 -25.29 24.89 59.18
N SER A 632 -24.23 24.75 59.99
CA SER A 632 -23.01 25.51 59.78
C SER A 632 -22.26 25.08 58.52
N TRP A 633 -22.33 23.80 58.14
CA TRP A 633 -21.77 23.29 56.89
C TRP A 633 -22.56 23.72 55.65
N LEU A 634 -23.89 23.68 55.69
CA LEU A 634 -24.73 24.20 54.59
C LEU A 634 -24.51 25.69 54.38
N ARG A 635 -24.40 26.47 55.46
CA ARG A 635 -24.00 27.88 55.38
C ARG A 635 -22.58 28.05 54.85
N GLY A 636 -21.64 27.19 55.26
CA GLY A 636 -20.28 27.20 54.74
C GLY A 636 -20.23 27.00 53.22
N LEU A 637 -21.07 26.10 52.70
CA LEU A 637 -21.22 25.87 51.26
C LEU A 637 -21.84 27.07 50.55
N THR A 638 -22.99 27.57 51.01
CA THR A 638 -23.58 28.78 50.40
C THR A 638 -22.58 29.93 50.41
N LYS A 639 -21.84 30.11 51.51
CA LYS A 639 -20.82 31.16 51.62
C LYS A 639 -19.65 30.98 50.67
N ALA A 640 -19.23 29.74 50.42
CA ALA A 640 -18.23 29.45 49.39
C ALA A 640 -18.71 29.92 48.00
N TYR A 641 -20.00 29.79 47.71
CA TYR A 641 -20.63 30.29 46.48
C TYR A 641 -20.97 31.79 46.49
N GLY A 642 -20.60 32.54 47.53
CA GLY A 642 -20.89 33.97 47.65
C GLY A 642 -22.26 34.31 48.25
N TRP A 643 -22.93 33.34 48.86
CA TRP A 643 -24.29 33.43 49.43
C TRP A 643 -24.26 33.24 50.96
N ASP A 644 -24.98 34.01 51.77
CA ASP A 644 -24.83 33.94 53.24
C ASP A 644 -26.12 33.58 53.98
N GLN A 645 -26.71 32.43 53.62
CA GLN A 645 -27.97 31.95 54.21
C GLN A 645 -27.80 30.76 55.15
N TYR A 646 -28.50 30.84 56.28
CA TYR A 646 -28.79 29.68 57.12
C TYR A 646 -30.06 29.00 56.62
N LEU A 647 -29.97 27.69 56.38
CA LEU A 647 -31.17 26.89 56.27
C LEU A 647 -31.78 26.73 57.67
N THR A 648 -33.09 26.95 57.82
CA THR A 648 -33.80 26.74 59.09
C THR A 648 -35.09 25.99 58.83
N PHE A 649 -35.33 24.90 59.55
CA PHE A 649 -36.58 24.16 59.46
C PHE A 649 -36.92 23.47 60.78
N ALA A 650 -38.21 23.26 61.03
CA ALA A 650 -38.69 22.53 62.19
C ALA A 650 -38.61 21.01 61.96
N ALA A 651 -38.85 20.23 63.02
CA ALA A 651 -38.98 18.77 62.92
C ALA A 651 -40.01 18.40 61.84
N PRO A 652 -39.60 17.71 60.77
CA PRO A 652 -40.46 17.50 59.62
C PRO A 652 -41.43 16.33 59.89
N ALA A 653 -42.73 16.56 59.66
CA ALA A 653 -43.75 15.51 59.77
C ALA A 653 -43.72 14.51 58.60
N ALA A 654 -43.05 14.85 57.50
CA ALA A 654 -42.84 14.03 56.31
C ALA A 654 -41.48 14.38 55.68
N THR A 655 -40.96 13.56 54.77
CA THR A 655 -39.71 13.87 54.07
C THR A 655 -39.82 15.19 53.31
N LEU A 656 -38.83 16.06 53.46
CA LEU A 656 -38.74 17.36 52.76
C LEU A 656 -37.37 17.51 52.09
N THR A 657 -37.35 18.02 50.86
CA THR A 657 -36.12 18.48 50.20
C THR A 657 -36.10 20.01 50.16
N TYR A 658 -35.03 20.58 50.68
CA TYR A 658 -34.69 21.99 50.55
C TYR A 658 -33.78 22.16 49.36
N VAL A 659 -34.13 23.10 48.48
CA VAL A 659 -33.44 23.39 47.23
C VAL A 659 -32.98 24.84 47.27
N PHE A 660 -31.67 25.05 47.16
CA PHE A 660 -31.07 26.37 47.23
C PHE A 660 -31.10 27.05 45.85
N ASN A 661 -31.64 28.26 45.77
CA ASN A 661 -31.67 29.06 44.55
C ASN A 661 -30.51 30.07 44.55
N ALA A 662 -29.51 29.75 43.73
CA ALA A 662 -28.34 30.56 43.44
C ALA A 662 -28.63 31.99 42.97
N THR A 663 -29.75 32.20 42.28
CA THR A 663 -30.06 33.48 41.63
C THR A 663 -30.51 34.55 42.62
N ASN A 664 -31.19 34.13 43.69
CA ASN A 664 -31.80 35.05 44.66
C ASN A 664 -31.39 34.77 46.10
N ASP A 665 -30.42 33.87 46.33
CA ASP A 665 -29.89 33.51 47.64
C ASP A 665 -31.01 33.09 48.62
N THR A 666 -31.86 32.14 48.22
CA THR A 666 -32.95 31.64 49.06
C THR A 666 -33.10 30.13 49.01
N TRP A 667 -33.62 29.56 50.09
CA TRP A 667 -34.04 28.16 50.15
C TRP A 667 -35.53 28.03 49.82
N SER A 668 -35.87 27.03 49.02
CA SER A 668 -37.24 26.61 48.76
C SER A 668 -37.47 25.18 49.27
N THR A 669 -38.68 24.87 49.68
CA THR A 669 -39.03 23.57 50.26
C THR A 669 -39.95 22.78 49.33
N GLN A 670 -39.65 21.51 49.15
CA GLN A 670 -40.42 20.57 48.34
C GLN A 670 -40.76 19.33 49.16
N ALA A 671 -41.96 18.78 48.95
CA ALA A 671 -42.39 17.56 49.62
C ALA A 671 -41.75 16.32 48.97
N GLY A 672 -41.27 15.39 49.80
CA GLY A 672 -40.59 14.16 49.38
C GLY A 672 -39.12 14.38 48.99
N ALA A 673 -38.44 13.28 48.64
CA ALA A 673 -37.10 13.31 48.06
C ALA A 673 -37.22 13.72 46.58
N TYR A 674 -37.24 15.03 46.32
CA TYR A 674 -37.55 15.59 45.01
C TYR A 674 -36.31 16.08 44.26
N ALA A 675 -36.22 15.77 42.96
CA ALA A 675 -35.00 16.03 42.18
C ALA A 675 -35.07 17.09 41.06
N ALA A 676 -36.21 17.74 40.80
CA ALA A 676 -36.27 18.67 39.67
C ALA A 676 -35.56 20.01 39.97
N GLY A 677 -34.87 20.55 38.95
CA GLY A 677 -34.20 21.86 38.98
C GLY A 677 -32.67 21.80 38.86
N THR A 678 -32.03 22.91 38.53
CA THR A 678 -30.57 23.03 38.33
C THR A 678 -29.80 23.47 39.57
N SER A 679 -30.44 23.40 40.74
CA SER A 679 -29.83 23.87 41.99
C SER A 679 -28.54 23.10 42.31
N PRO A 680 -27.45 23.82 42.64
CA PRO A 680 -26.18 23.22 43.02
C PRO A 680 -26.19 22.68 44.46
N LEU A 681 -27.19 23.01 45.29
CA LEU A 681 -27.22 22.59 46.68
C LEU A 681 -28.62 22.15 47.10
N ARG A 682 -28.69 20.92 47.59
CA ARG A 682 -29.92 20.28 48.07
C ARG A 682 -29.70 19.62 49.42
N PHE A 683 -30.75 19.67 50.23
CA PHE A 683 -30.75 19.02 51.52
C PHE A 683 -32.10 18.32 51.75
N THR A 684 -32.08 16.99 51.85
CA THR A 684 -33.28 16.21 52.18
C THR A 684 -33.24 15.79 53.64
N VAL A 685 -34.33 16.06 54.36
CA VAL A 685 -34.52 15.60 55.73
C VAL A 685 -35.71 14.66 55.80
N HIS A 686 -35.51 13.52 56.46
CA HIS A 686 -36.55 12.56 56.79
C HIS A 686 -37.02 12.73 58.24
N PRO A 687 -38.25 12.30 58.58
CA PRO A 687 -38.72 12.26 59.96
C PRO A 687 -37.79 11.45 60.88
N GLN A 688 -37.86 11.73 62.17
CA GLN A 688 -37.03 11.03 63.16
C GLN A 688 -37.31 9.52 63.17
N GLY A 689 -36.24 8.72 63.22
CA GLY A 689 -36.33 7.26 63.34
C GLY A 689 -36.70 6.52 62.05
N THR A 690 -36.83 7.21 60.91
CA THR A 690 -37.07 6.55 59.62
C THR A 690 -35.75 6.07 59.01
N ASP A 691 -35.79 4.96 58.25
CA ASP A 691 -34.70 4.65 57.33
C ASP A 691 -34.70 5.70 56.20
N PHE A 692 -33.73 6.61 56.26
CA PHE A 692 -33.54 7.68 55.28
C PHE A 692 -32.69 7.22 54.09
N SER A 693 -31.90 6.16 54.26
CA SER A 693 -30.85 5.79 53.31
C SER A 693 -31.36 4.90 52.18
N THR A 694 -32.18 3.88 52.48
CA THR A 694 -32.75 3.00 51.46
C THR A 694 -33.67 3.77 50.51
N PRO A 695 -34.63 4.60 50.99
CA PRO A 695 -35.50 5.37 50.10
C PRO A 695 -34.75 6.41 49.26
N THR A 696 -33.58 6.87 49.72
CA THR A 696 -32.73 7.80 48.96
C THR A 696 -32.12 7.09 47.75
N TYR A 697 -31.48 5.94 47.97
CA TYR A 697 -30.85 5.20 46.88
C TYR A 697 -31.89 4.55 45.94
N GLU A 698 -33.08 4.19 46.44
CA GLU A 698 -34.19 3.66 45.63
C GLU A 698 -35.02 4.75 44.93
N ASN A 699 -34.52 5.99 44.88
CA ASN A 699 -35.18 7.09 44.18
C ASN A 699 -34.47 7.40 42.86
N VAL A 700 -35.16 7.16 41.74
CA VAL A 700 -34.64 7.45 40.39
C VAL A 700 -34.26 8.92 40.25
N ALA A 701 -35.03 9.82 40.86
CA ALA A 701 -34.82 11.25 40.79
C ALA A 701 -33.45 11.64 41.41
N PHE A 702 -33.03 10.96 42.50
CA PHE A 702 -31.72 11.18 43.12
C PHE A 702 -30.58 10.84 42.14
N TRP A 703 -30.69 9.70 41.45
CA TRP A 703 -29.68 9.28 40.47
C TRP A 703 -29.71 10.12 39.19
N ASP A 704 -30.89 10.48 38.68
CA ASP A 704 -31.03 11.36 37.53
C ASP A 704 -30.35 12.71 37.81
N TRP A 705 -30.53 13.27 39.02
CA TRP A 705 -29.80 14.47 39.42
C TRP A 705 -28.29 14.22 39.46
N MET A 706 -27.83 13.11 40.07
CA MET A 706 -26.41 12.83 40.20
C MET A 706 -25.74 12.70 38.82
N PHE A 707 -26.35 11.95 37.90
CA PHE A 707 -25.83 11.71 36.56
C PHE A 707 -25.96 12.91 35.61
N ALA A 708 -26.81 13.88 35.92
CA ALA A 708 -26.90 15.14 35.19
C ALA A 708 -25.74 16.11 35.51
N GLN A 709 -24.96 15.86 36.56
CA GLN A 709 -23.85 16.73 36.93
C GLN A 709 -22.59 16.41 36.13
N GLN A 710 -21.88 17.46 35.74
CA GLN A 710 -20.59 17.33 35.07
C GLN A 710 -19.67 18.41 35.60
N ARG A 711 -18.43 18.04 35.91
CA ARG A 711 -17.39 18.98 36.29
C ARG A 711 -17.00 19.82 35.05
N PRO A 712 -16.90 21.17 35.18
CA PRO A 712 -16.52 22.06 34.08
C PRO A 712 -15.18 21.74 33.42
#